data_AF-A0A9P8L0E9-F1
#
_entry.id   AF-A0A9P8L0E9-F1
#
_cell.length_a   1.000
_cell.length_b   1.000
_cell.length_c   1.000
_cell.angle_alpha   90.00
_cell.angle_beta   90.00
_cell.angle_gamma   90.00
#
_symmetry.space_group_name_H-M   'P 1'
#
loop_
_entity.id
_entity.type
_entity.pdbx_description
1 polymer ?
#
loop_
_entity_poly.entity_id
_entity_poly.type
_entity_poly.pdbx_seq_one_letter_code
_entity_poly.pdbx_strand_id
1 'polypeptide(L)'
;MDAEELGTGSPVHEQQTRKERAAIAAQACETCRSRKTKCDEQRPRCGLCVKVGVECKYREPQPTKKDRTLVEILDSLRRLEGKIDSLGDSGIRSPPYPRIVPAHKLLLWPAVREVLESVGIDTSKDLEPLKRDGTQWLIRMLQRESNRTGLPLDVNLESRPFVGMQTARTGPRVVFPELSAEHMQNVSGLYFTTFNFLYPLLDRELFYAQTLHRVTTEGFGEGDVESVITLLVLALGQCAFDGSIGESVPGESGRRSGIRGGTTERPPGLALFNEARRRMGFLMTQCELENVQDLWRMAAAAAMACRMLVSSVEPIDWSSRRGDHIKRAYWHCVLMENGLTLELDLPETGISEYEDLVPPPDFNGPYSSQDMMESERSHYQYHFLAQMALKKLYSRVQSTMYDARLIRKAASGNGTEKSDDYGGPPVSVIRELARQLESWRELLPAPLQWSDDKSYEMPRASAHQAQSTSGALFVPDHYSIPITHGNSLDILVAVLRTRFYFLKYMIYRPFVYKALHYPEKMTAEDINNCKACLKSCLRWPLCMSPPRDKKRLLPQLFSWTQNFLGILFIFHMTTQSELLGYVCDTHFEPGELEESASLMLDWVYDMKKVDCIAEWGWRILERLSSQIDGVPADLEASIRFAGARLTQAAGVLLRLPQDVAAQAIVLYSRFWVTEGGSLRTFGARDVSAACLYLAAKLSAHPQSPRNVLNVYALLVSPASPLPGGRARGAAGGPAPPDPQAYYLSEGAYLARRAALLRTEARVLRALGFQTHVALPYTVAINYLQALDVFGGPEGAALARRSFAHLTAALASPQLVYLTHQPPALATAAVYLAARELGVKLPAEDWWEVFDVDREELGFLVVALKSTEGFARSEWERWRGKDVPVTVEDVEGELEARRLLDGDG
;
A
#
# COMPACT_ATOMS: atom_id res chain seq x y z
N MET A 1 -45.30 53.64 -14.77
CA MET A 1 -43.88 54.02 -14.92
C MET A 1 -43.14 52.98 -15.76
N ASP A 2 -43.75 52.60 -16.89
CA ASP A 2 -43.39 53.08 -18.23
C ASP A 2 -41.90 53.11 -18.59
N ALA A 3 -41.54 52.22 -19.52
CA ALA A 3 -41.00 52.63 -20.81
C ALA A 3 -41.19 51.50 -21.85
N GLU A 4 -41.87 51.83 -22.94
CA GLU A 4 -42.12 51.02 -24.14
C GLU A 4 -40.95 51.10 -25.15
N GLU A 5 -40.79 49.97 -25.86
CA GLU A 5 -40.50 49.75 -27.30
C GLU A 5 -39.46 50.56 -28.11
N LEU A 6 -38.64 49.80 -28.86
CA LEU A 6 -38.47 49.95 -30.32
C LEU A 6 -37.89 48.65 -30.91
N GLY A 7 -38.66 47.99 -31.77
CA GLY A 7 -38.27 46.76 -32.49
C GLY A 7 -37.71 47.02 -33.90
N THR A 8 -37.19 45.97 -34.53
CA THR A 8 -37.25 45.72 -36.00
C THR A 8 -36.74 44.30 -36.36
N GLY A 9 -37.67 43.42 -36.76
CA GLY A 9 -37.66 42.73 -38.07
C GLY A 9 -36.79 41.49 -38.36
N SER A 10 -37.34 40.30 -38.06
CA SER A 10 -37.39 39.04 -38.89
C SER A 10 -36.13 38.23 -39.26
N PRO A 11 -36.23 36.89 -39.56
CA PRO A 11 -37.41 36.03 -39.62
C PRO A 11 -37.36 34.79 -38.70
N VAL A 12 -38.56 34.29 -38.42
CA VAL A 12 -38.83 32.97 -37.82
C VAL A 12 -38.42 31.88 -38.82
N HIS A 13 -37.40 31.10 -38.48
CA HIS A 13 -37.13 29.83 -39.13
C HIS A 13 -37.80 28.73 -38.30
N GLU A 14 -38.96 28.26 -38.79
CA GLU A 14 -39.51 26.95 -38.41
C GLU A 14 -38.40 25.91 -38.56
N GLN A 15 -37.90 25.40 -37.43
CA GLN A 15 -37.07 24.20 -37.42
C GLN A 15 -37.96 23.02 -37.76
N GLN A 16 -38.14 22.80 -39.07
CA GLN A 16 -38.50 21.52 -39.63
C GLN A 16 -37.62 20.45 -38.96
N THR A 17 -38.26 19.47 -38.32
CA THR A 17 -37.69 18.21 -37.86
C THR A 17 -36.73 17.66 -38.92
N ARG A 18 -35.43 17.90 -38.72
CA ARG A 18 -34.38 17.33 -39.55
C ARG A 18 -34.20 15.89 -39.09
N LYS A 19 -34.89 14.98 -39.78
CA LYS A 19 -34.66 13.53 -39.75
C LYS A 19 -33.16 13.23 -39.59
N GLU A 20 -32.88 12.34 -38.65
CA GLU A 20 -31.61 11.66 -38.44
C GLU A 20 -30.85 11.44 -39.75
N ARG A 21 -29.63 11.98 -39.81
CA ARG A 21 -28.64 11.60 -40.81
C ARG A 21 -27.40 11.08 -40.09
N ALA A 22 -27.38 9.77 -39.90
CA ALA A 22 -26.19 8.94 -40.04
C ALA A 22 -26.62 7.57 -40.56
N ALA A 23 -27.07 7.55 -41.81
CA ALA A 23 -27.25 6.33 -42.57
C ALA A 23 -25.88 5.67 -42.78
N ILE A 24 -25.73 4.40 -42.37
CA ILE A 24 -24.79 3.50 -43.03
C ILE A 24 -25.18 3.55 -44.51
N ALA A 25 -24.26 3.97 -45.38
CA ALA A 25 -24.57 4.11 -46.80
C ALA A 25 -25.10 2.77 -47.35
N ALA A 26 -26.31 2.81 -47.90
CA ALA A 26 -27.00 1.68 -48.54
C ALA A 26 -26.07 0.98 -49.55
N GLN A 27 -25.62 -0.24 -49.23
CA GLN A 27 -24.68 -0.98 -50.06
C GLN A 27 -25.40 -2.06 -50.86
N ALA A 28 -25.56 -1.82 -52.16
CA ALA A 28 -26.04 -2.84 -53.09
C ALA A 28 -25.05 -4.03 -53.16
N CYS A 29 -25.58 -5.27 -53.21
CA CYS A 29 -24.74 -6.46 -53.41
C CYS A 29 -23.97 -6.39 -54.75
N GLU A 30 -22.85 -7.11 -54.86
CA GLU A 30 -21.96 -7.06 -56.03
C GLU A 30 -22.68 -7.43 -57.33
N THR A 31 -23.63 -8.35 -57.26
CA THR A 31 -24.45 -8.80 -58.40
C THR A 31 -25.41 -7.71 -58.89
N CYS A 32 -26.05 -6.98 -57.98
CA CYS A 32 -26.87 -5.81 -58.34
C CYS A 32 -26.01 -4.64 -58.82
N ARG A 33 -24.82 -4.47 -58.25
CA ARG A 33 -23.89 -3.38 -58.59
C ARG A 33 -23.28 -3.55 -59.98
N SER A 34 -22.81 -4.76 -60.31
CA SER A 34 -22.30 -5.13 -61.63
C SER A 34 -23.37 -5.00 -62.72
N ARG A 35 -24.63 -5.32 -62.39
CA ARG A 35 -25.78 -5.18 -63.29
C ARG A 35 -26.39 -3.77 -63.32
N LYS A 36 -25.90 -2.84 -62.50
CA LYS A 36 -26.44 -1.47 -62.35
C LYS A 36 -27.95 -1.43 -62.08
N THR A 37 -28.47 -2.42 -61.35
CA THR A 37 -29.89 -2.55 -60.99
C THR A 37 -30.12 -2.23 -59.51
N LYS A 38 -31.28 -1.68 -59.17
CA LYS A 38 -31.63 -1.31 -57.78
C LYS A 38 -31.71 -2.57 -56.91
N CYS A 39 -30.96 -2.57 -55.80
CA CYS A 39 -30.96 -3.63 -54.80
C CYS A 39 -32.01 -3.31 -53.72
N ASP A 40 -32.78 -4.31 -53.30
CA ASP A 40 -33.80 -4.21 -52.25
C ASP A 40 -33.27 -4.58 -50.86
N GLU A 41 -31.98 -4.90 -50.75
CA GLU A 41 -31.20 -4.95 -49.51
C GLU A 41 -31.63 -6.00 -48.48
N GLN A 42 -32.50 -6.93 -48.86
CA GLN A 42 -32.86 -8.08 -48.03
C GLN A 42 -31.66 -9.01 -47.82
N ARG A 43 -31.40 -9.39 -46.56
CA ARG A 43 -30.36 -10.35 -46.17
C ARG A 43 -31.01 -11.70 -45.83
N PRO A 44 -30.40 -12.85 -46.16
CA PRO A 44 -29.05 -13.04 -46.71
C PRO A 44 -28.92 -12.90 -48.24
N ARG A 45 -30.03 -12.85 -48.99
CA ARG A 45 -30.03 -12.63 -50.45
C ARG A 45 -31.09 -11.58 -50.81
N CYS A 46 -30.72 -10.65 -51.68
CA CYS A 46 -31.65 -9.63 -52.18
C CYS A 46 -32.70 -10.27 -53.10
N GLY A 47 -33.92 -9.73 -53.17
CA GLY A 47 -35.04 -10.33 -53.90
C GLY A 47 -34.78 -10.46 -55.40
N LEU A 48 -33.97 -9.57 -55.98
CA LEU A 48 -33.52 -9.70 -57.37
C LEU A 48 -32.59 -10.90 -57.57
N CYS A 49 -31.64 -11.13 -56.67
CA CYS A 49 -30.71 -12.26 -56.77
C CYS A 49 -31.41 -13.59 -56.50
N VAL A 50 -32.45 -13.61 -55.64
CA VAL A 50 -33.31 -14.78 -55.42
C VAL A 50 -34.07 -15.11 -56.70
N LYS A 51 -34.74 -14.13 -57.32
CA LYS A 51 -35.53 -14.33 -58.54
C LYS A 51 -34.71 -14.77 -59.74
N VAL A 52 -33.47 -14.27 -59.87
CA VAL A 52 -32.61 -14.57 -61.01
C VAL A 52 -31.72 -15.80 -60.74
N GLY A 53 -31.84 -16.44 -59.57
CA GLY A 53 -31.09 -17.66 -59.25
C GLY A 53 -29.57 -17.47 -59.18
N VAL A 54 -29.10 -16.26 -58.94
CA VAL A 54 -27.66 -15.92 -58.92
C VAL A 54 -27.16 -15.68 -57.51
N GLU A 55 -25.86 -15.96 -57.30
CA GLU A 55 -25.21 -15.77 -56.01
C GLU A 55 -25.23 -14.28 -55.60
N CYS A 56 -25.63 -14.01 -54.36
CA CYS A 56 -25.78 -12.66 -53.82
C CYS A 56 -24.68 -12.44 -52.78
N LYS A 57 -23.60 -11.75 -53.17
CA LYS A 57 -22.49 -11.42 -52.27
C LYS A 57 -22.53 -9.93 -51.90
N TYR A 58 -22.64 -9.65 -50.61
CA TYR A 58 -22.44 -8.31 -50.07
C TYR A 58 -20.98 -8.16 -49.68
N ARG A 59 -20.32 -7.11 -50.17
CA ARG A 59 -18.91 -6.85 -49.87
C ARG A 59 -18.78 -6.42 -48.41
N GLU A 60 -17.93 -7.09 -47.64
CA GLU A 60 -17.62 -6.73 -46.25
C GLU A 60 -17.02 -5.31 -46.19
N PRO A 61 -17.27 -4.55 -45.10
CA PRO A 61 -16.72 -3.21 -44.95
C PRO A 61 -15.20 -3.24 -45.08
N GLN A 62 -14.62 -2.40 -45.94
CA GLN A 62 -13.17 -2.28 -45.97
C GLN A 62 -12.67 -1.60 -44.70
N PRO A 63 -11.54 -2.05 -44.14
CA PRO A 63 -10.96 -1.45 -42.94
C PRO A 63 -10.71 0.05 -43.15
N THR A 64 -11.20 0.85 -42.20
CA THR A 64 -11.01 2.29 -42.15
C THR A 64 -9.54 2.64 -41.96
N LYS A 65 -9.14 3.90 -42.17
CA LYS A 65 -7.76 4.36 -41.89
C LYS A 65 -7.29 4.04 -40.45
N LYS A 66 -8.23 3.84 -39.51
CA LYS A 66 -7.99 3.50 -38.10
C LYS A 66 -7.68 2.00 -37.90
N ASP A 67 -8.33 1.13 -38.67
CA ASP A 67 -8.03 -0.31 -38.71
C ASP A 67 -6.62 -0.56 -39.28
N ARG A 68 -6.16 0.29 -40.21
CA ARG A 68 -4.75 0.26 -40.65
C ARG A 68 -3.77 0.60 -39.53
N THR A 69 -4.09 1.54 -38.65
CA THR A 69 -3.21 1.92 -37.53
C THR A 69 -3.17 0.81 -36.47
N LEU A 70 -4.31 0.20 -36.16
CA LEU A 70 -4.39 -0.98 -35.30
C LEU A 70 -3.60 -2.16 -35.88
N VAL A 71 -3.71 -2.42 -37.19
CA VAL A 71 -2.92 -3.45 -37.89
C VAL A 71 -1.43 -3.13 -37.89
N GLU A 72 -1.02 -1.88 -38.15
CA GLU A 72 0.40 -1.46 -38.09
C GLU A 72 0.99 -1.56 -36.67
N ILE A 73 0.18 -1.33 -35.64
CA ILE A 73 0.56 -1.48 -34.22
C ILE A 73 0.64 -2.97 -33.85
N LEU A 74 -0.34 -3.79 -34.23
CA LEU A 74 -0.31 -5.24 -34.05
C LEU A 74 0.89 -5.85 -34.78
N ASP A 75 1.23 -5.37 -35.98
CA ASP A 75 2.42 -5.79 -36.72
C ASP A 75 3.72 -5.27 -36.07
N SER A 76 3.68 -4.15 -35.36
CA SER A 76 4.84 -3.66 -34.58
C SER A 76 5.03 -4.47 -33.30
N LEU A 77 3.94 -4.85 -32.62
CA LEU A 77 3.94 -5.77 -31.47
C LEU A 77 4.36 -7.19 -31.88
N ARG A 78 3.88 -7.71 -33.02
CA ARG A 78 4.33 -8.99 -33.60
C ARG A 78 5.80 -8.96 -34.04
N ARG A 79 6.27 -7.84 -34.59
CA ARG A 79 7.71 -7.64 -34.90
C ARG A 79 8.57 -7.56 -33.64
N LEU A 80 8.03 -7.04 -32.55
CA LEU A 80 8.66 -7.08 -31.24
C LEU A 80 8.72 -8.51 -30.70
N GLU A 81 7.62 -9.26 -30.77
CA GLU A 81 7.57 -10.68 -30.43
C GLU A 81 8.60 -11.49 -31.23
N GLY A 82 8.62 -11.38 -32.57
CA GLY A 82 9.59 -12.10 -33.39
C GLY A 82 11.06 -11.74 -33.12
N LYS A 83 11.37 -10.48 -32.75
CA LYS A 83 12.72 -10.09 -32.30
C LYS A 83 13.05 -10.64 -30.90
N ILE A 84 12.06 -10.75 -30.03
CA ILE A 84 12.18 -11.30 -28.68
C ILE A 84 12.39 -12.82 -28.73
N ASP A 85 11.67 -13.51 -29.62
CA ASP A 85 11.73 -14.97 -29.80
C ASP A 85 13.02 -15.41 -30.50
N SER A 86 13.54 -14.61 -31.44
CA SER A 86 14.82 -14.88 -32.13
C SER A 86 16.06 -14.88 -31.23
N LEU A 87 15.90 -14.51 -29.94
CA LEU A 87 16.97 -14.37 -28.96
C LEU A 87 16.81 -15.31 -27.74
N GLY A 88 15.79 -16.17 -27.71
CA GLY A 88 15.45 -16.95 -26.50
C GLY A 88 14.88 -18.33 -26.79
N ASP A 89 15.68 -19.23 -27.37
CA ASP A 89 15.38 -20.66 -27.35
C ASP A 89 16.23 -21.36 -26.28
N SER A 90 15.69 -21.44 -25.07
CA SER A 90 16.18 -22.36 -24.04
C SER A 90 14.99 -22.79 -23.20
N GLY A 91 14.51 -24.01 -23.47
CA GLY A 91 13.37 -24.63 -22.80
C GLY A 91 13.45 -24.54 -21.28
N ILE A 92 12.38 -24.02 -20.70
CA ILE A 92 12.21 -23.78 -19.26
C ILE A 92 12.09 -25.15 -18.56
N ARG A 93 13.06 -25.50 -17.70
CA ARG A 93 12.86 -26.51 -16.64
C ARG A 93 12.88 -25.79 -15.31
N SER A 94 11.85 -26.02 -14.50
CA SER A 94 11.70 -25.46 -13.16
C SER A 94 12.86 -25.90 -12.25
N PRO A 95 13.48 -24.97 -11.48
CA PRO A 95 14.56 -25.32 -10.57
C PRO A 95 14.05 -26.10 -9.35
N PRO A 96 14.87 -26.98 -8.75
CA PRO A 96 14.47 -27.87 -7.66
C PRO A 96 14.36 -27.22 -6.26
N TYR A 97 14.34 -25.87 -6.16
CA TYR A 97 14.34 -25.14 -4.89
C TYR A 97 13.16 -24.15 -4.80
N PRO A 98 12.57 -23.90 -3.60
CA PRO A 98 11.45 -22.98 -3.44
C PRO A 98 11.83 -21.57 -3.89
N ARG A 99 11.00 -20.94 -4.73
CA ARG A 99 11.32 -19.66 -5.37
C ARG A 99 10.84 -18.54 -4.45
N ILE A 100 11.78 -17.92 -3.75
CA ILE A 100 11.47 -16.71 -2.98
C ILE A 100 11.25 -15.56 -3.97
N VAL A 101 10.10 -14.90 -3.91
CA VAL A 101 9.76 -13.80 -4.82
C VAL A 101 10.60 -12.56 -4.52
N PRO A 102 10.83 -11.66 -5.50
CA PRO A 102 11.75 -10.53 -5.33
C PRO A 102 11.44 -9.66 -4.11
N ALA A 103 10.16 -9.36 -3.84
CA ALA A 103 9.76 -8.56 -2.67
C ALA A 103 10.25 -9.19 -1.35
N HIS A 104 10.04 -10.49 -1.16
CA HIS A 104 10.44 -11.20 0.06
C HIS A 104 11.95 -11.47 0.14
N LYS A 105 12.65 -11.56 -1.00
CA LYS A 105 14.12 -11.65 -0.97
C LYS A 105 14.77 -10.46 -0.29
N LEU A 106 14.12 -9.29 -0.30
CA LEU A 106 14.66 -8.10 0.37
C LEU A 106 14.82 -8.33 1.88
N LEU A 107 13.82 -8.96 2.48
CA LEU A 107 13.77 -9.25 3.91
C LEU A 107 14.89 -10.21 4.33
N LEU A 108 15.43 -10.98 3.39
CA LEU A 108 16.52 -11.92 3.62
C LEU A 108 17.91 -11.29 3.41
N TRP A 109 17.99 -10.02 3.00
CA TRP A 109 19.27 -9.33 2.86
C TRP A 109 19.91 -9.14 4.24
N PRO A 110 21.22 -9.40 4.41
CA PRO A 110 21.88 -9.27 5.72
C PRO A 110 21.67 -7.92 6.41
N ALA A 111 21.75 -6.82 5.65
CA ALA A 111 21.61 -5.46 6.14
C ALA A 111 20.17 -5.17 6.58
N VAL A 112 19.19 -5.66 5.82
CA VAL A 112 17.78 -5.54 6.20
C VAL A 112 17.49 -6.38 7.44
N ARG A 113 18.05 -7.59 7.53
CA ARG A 113 17.90 -8.46 8.71
C ARG A 113 18.45 -7.79 9.97
N GLU A 114 19.63 -7.18 9.89
CA GLU A 114 20.24 -6.45 11.00
C GLU A 114 19.34 -5.31 11.51
N VAL A 115 18.69 -4.57 10.60
CA VAL A 115 17.70 -3.56 10.97
C VAL A 115 16.44 -4.16 11.59
N LEU A 116 15.95 -5.30 11.10
CA LEU A 116 14.79 -5.96 11.70
C LEU A 116 15.12 -6.47 13.12
N GLU A 117 16.32 -7.00 13.33
CA GLU A 117 16.81 -7.46 14.64
C GLU A 117 16.98 -6.30 15.62
N SER A 118 17.54 -5.17 15.18
CA SER A 118 17.73 -3.99 16.02
C SER A 118 16.41 -3.41 16.54
N VAL A 119 15.30 -3.67 15.84
CA VAL A 119 13.93 -3.24 16.19
C VAL A 119 13.14 -4.33 16.95
N GLY A 120 13.82 -5.42 17.35
CA GLY A 120 13.24 -6.46 18.20
C GLY A 120 12.26 -7.37 17.47
N ILE A 121 12.46 -7.58 16.16
CA ILE A 121 11.79 -8.64 15.40
C ILE A 121 12.64 -9.91 15.49
N ASP A 122 12.03 -11.01 15.94
CA ASP A 122 12.69 -12.31 16.05
C ASP A 122 12.86 -12.94 14.65
N THR A 123 13.89 -12.49 13.94
CA THR A 123 14.24 -12.96 12.59
C THR A 123 14.46 -14.48 12.53
N SER A 124 14.81 -15.11 13.66
CA SER A 124 14.98 -16.56 13.77
C SER A 124 13.65 -17.32 13.68
N LYS A 125 12.56 -16.75 14.20
CA LYS A 125 11.21 -17.33 14.11
C LYS A 125 10.48 -16.93 12.82
N ASP A 126 10.68 -15.73 12.32
CA ASP A 126 9.90 -15.19 11.20
C ASP A 126 10.59 -15.34 9.84
N LEU A 127 11.91 -15.18 9.75
CA LEU A 127 12.61 -15.16 8.45
C LEU A 127 13.27 -16.48 8.06
N GLU A 128 13.64 -17.33 9.03
CA GLU A 128 14.21 -18.65 8.71
C GLU A 128 13.17 -19.60 8.07
N PRO A 129 11.88 -19.60 8.48
CA PRO A 129 10.83 -20.29 7.74
C PRO A 129 10.60 -19.71 6.33
N LEU A 130 10.71 -18.40 6.12
CA LEU A 130 10.63 -17.80 4.78
C LEU A 130 11.74 -18.32 3.85
N LYS A 131 12.94 -18.52 4.38
CA LYS A 131 14.07 -19.09 3.63
C LYS A 131 13.91 -20.58 3.34
N ARG A 132 13.30 -21.35 4.27
CA ARG A 132 13.07 -22.80 4.13
C ARG A 132 11.86 -23.12 3.24
N ASP A 133 10.73 -22.45 3.49
CA ASP A 133 9.43 -22.76 2.90
C ASP A 133 9.06 -21.78 1.76
N GLY A 134 9.88 -20.75 1.51
CA GLY A 134 9.64 -19.76 0.45
C GLY A 134 8.44 -18.85 0.72
N THR A 135 7.88 -18.26 -0.33
CA THR A 135 6.70 -17.37 -0.24
C THR A 135 5.46 -18.09 0.34
N GLN A 136 5.44 -19.42 0.31
CA GLN A 136 4.39 -20.24 0.93
C GLN A 136 4.34 -20.11 2.46
N TRP A 137 5.47 -19.81 3.11
CA TRP A 137 5.47 -19.51 4.55
C TRP A 137 4.57 -18.31 4.86
N LEU A 138 4.68 -17.25 4.07
CA LEU A 138 3.92 -16.02 4.26
C LEU A 138 2.41 -16.33 4.20
N ILE A 139 1.99 -17.13 3.22
CA ILE A 139 0.60 -17.57 3.09
C ILE A 139 0.15 -18.34 4.35
N ARG A 140 0.99 -19.24 4.89
CA ARG A 140 0.68 -20.01 6.12
C ARG A 140 0.73 -19.18 7.40
N MET A 141 1.62 -18.19 7.48
CA MET A 141 1.71 -17.24 8.59
C MET A 141 0.40 -16.44 8.68
N LEU A 142 -0.06 -15.92 7.54
CA LEU A 142 -1.33 -15.20 7.45
C LEU A 142 -2.49 -16.11 7.86
N GLN A 143 -2.45 -17.39 7.44
CA GLN A 143 -3.44 -18.41 7.83
C GLN A 143 -3.56 -18.65 9.33
N ARG A 144 -2.47 -18.42 10.07
CA ARG A 144 -2.46 -18.61 11.54
C ARG A 144 -2.81 -17.34 12.30
N GLU A 145 -2.45 -16.17 11.77
CA GLU A 145 -2.60 -14.89 12.46
C GLU A 145 -3.89 -14.14 12.13
N SER A 146 -4.58 -14.45 11.03
CA SER A 146 -5.77 -13.70 10.68
C SER A 146 -7.01 -14.18 11.45
N ASN A 147 -7.44 -13.39 12.43
CA ASN A 147 -8.76 -13.49 13.06
C ASN A 147 -9.89 -12.88 12.18
N ARG A 148 -9.62 -12.60 10.89
CA ARG A 148 -10.57 -11.94 9.99
C ARG A 148 -11.52 -12.95 9.37
N THR A 149 -12.79 -12.85 9.72
CA THR A 149 -13.89 -13.56 9.07
C THR A 149 -13.99 -13.12 7.60
N GLY A 150 -14.22 -14.06 6.68
CA GLY A 150 -14.40 -13.77 5.25
C GLY A 150 -15.57 -12.83 4.95
N LEU A 151 -15.79 -12.52 3.66
CA LEU A 151 -16.89 -11.64 3.26
C LEU A 151 -18.24 -12.16 3.80
N PRO A 152 -18.99 -11.33 4.55
CA PRO A 152 -20.19 -11.79 5.24
C PRO A 152 -21.22 -12.42 4.29
N LEU A 153 -21.78 -13.57 4.71
CA LEU A 153 -22.82 -14.31 3.98
C LEU A 153 -24.24 -13.94 4.45
N ASP A 154 -24.36 -13.17 5.53
CA ASP A 154 -25.63 -12.72 6.12
C ASP A 154 -26.37 -11.67 5.28
N VAL A 155 -25.65 -10.99 4.38
CA VAL A 155 -26.22 -9.99 3.47
C VAL A 155 -26.87 -10.67 2.27
N ASN A 156 -28.19 -10.54 2.13
CA ASN A 156 -28.97 -11.21 1.08
C ASN A 156 -29.84 -10.22 0.30
N LEU A 157 -30.10 -10.53 -0.97
CA LEU A 157 -31.06 -9.79 -1.79
C LEU A 157 -32.48 -10.33 -1.55
N GLU A 158 -33.42 -9.42 -1.34
CA GLU A 158 -34.83 -9.79 -1.27
C GLU A 158 -35.36 -10.22 -2.64
N SER A 159 -35.79 -11.48 -2.75
CA SER A 159 -36.30 -12.05 -3.99
C SER A 159 -37.82 -12.27 -3.95
N ARG A 160 -38.45 -12.15 -5.13
CA ARG A 160 -39.86 -12.50 -5.34
C ARG A 160 -39.98 -13.51 -6.49
N PRO A 161 -40.95 -14.43 -6.45
CA PRO A 161 -41.20 -15.32 -7.59
C PRO A 161 -41.45 -14.52 -8.87
N PHE A 162 -40.81 -14.90 -9.97
CA PHE A 162 -41.08 -14.29 -11.26
C PHE A 162 -42.45 -14.74 -11.79
N VAL A 163 -43.26 -13.80 -12.26
CA VAL A 163 -44.58 -14.06 -12.84
C VAL A 163 -44.57 -13.52 -14.27
N GLY A 164 -44.38 -14.43 -15.24
CA GLY A 164 -44.31 -14.07 -16.66
C GLY A 164 -44.07 -15.28 -17.55
N MET A 165 -44.12 -15.06 -18.87
CA MET A 165 -43.91 -16.11 -19.87
C MET A 165 -42.42 -16.43 -19.99
N GLN A 166 -42.05 -17.71 -19.86
CA GLN A 166 -40.66 -18.17 -19.95
C GLN A 166 -40.44 -18.86 -21.30
N THR A 167 -39.32 -18.57 -21.96
CA THR A 167 -38.99 -19.17 -23.27
C THR A 167 -38.56 -20.64 -23.15
N ALA A 168 -38.08 -21.09 -21.99
CA ALA A 168 -37.67 -22.47 -21.71
C ALA A 168 -38.00 -22.90 -20.26
N ARG A 169 -38.30 -24.20 -20.03
CA ARG A 169 -38.57 -24.78 -18.69
C ARG A 169 -37.27 -24.97 -17.89
N THR A 170 -36.62 -23.88 -17.48
CA THR A 170 -35.34 -23.91 -16.75
C THR A 170 -35.48 -23.79 -15.23
N GLY A 171 -36.54 -24.36 -14.64
CA GLY A 171 -36.76 -24.31 -13.18
C GLY A 171 -37.34 -22.98 -12.67
N PRO A 172 -37.46 -22.81 -11.34
CA PRO A 172 -38.03 -21.61 -10.73
C PRO A 172 -37.14 -20.39 -10.97
N ARG A 173 -37.75 -19.26 -11.36
CA ARG A 173 -37.09 -17.96 -11.56
C ARG A 173 -37.60 -16.94 -10.55
N VAL A 174 -36.77 -15.95 -10.22
CA VAL A 174 -37.09 -14.88 -9.28
C VAL A 174 -36.72 -13.51 -9.85
N VAL A 175 -37.31 -12.45 -9.29
CA VAL A 175 -36.95 -11.06 -9.54
C VAL A 175 -36.56 -10.39 -8.24
N PHE A 176 -35.65 -9.41 -8.33
CA PHE A 176 -35.22 -8.60 -7.20
C PHE A 176 -35.85 -7.21 -7.34
N PRO A 177 -36.74 -6.78 -6.43
CA PRO A 177 -37.43 -5.50 -6.54
C PRO A 177 -36.49 -4.29 -6.63
N GLU A 178 -35.31 -4.37 -6.03
CA GLU A 178 -34.29 -3.33 -6.06
C GLU A 178 -33.59 -3.20 -7.44
N LEU A 179 -33.69 -4.23 -8.29
CA LEU A 179 -33.03 -4.27 -9.60
C LEU A 179 -34.01 -3.94 -10.73
N SER A 180 -34.32 -2.66 -10.90
CA SER A 180 -35.07 -2.19 -12.07
C SER A 180 -34.24 -2.34 -13.37
N ALA A 181 -34.90 -2.44 -14.52
CA ALA A 181 -34.22 -2.53 -15.82
C ALA A 181 -33.28 -1.34 -16.06
N GLU A 182 -33.71 -0.13 -15.69
CA GLU A 182 -32.91 1.10 -15.79
C GLU A 182 -31.70 1.04 -14.85
N HIS A 183 -31.89 0.63 -13.60
CA HIS A 183 -30.80 0.48 -12.65
C HIS A 183 -29.76 -0.53 -13.13
N MET A 184 -30.21 -1.69 -13.64
CA MET A 184 -29.31 -2.71 -14.19
C MET A 184 -28.53 -2.19 -15.41
N GLN A 185 -29.16 -1.42 -16.29
CA GLN A 185 -28.47 -0.79 -17.43
C GLN A 185 -27.42 0.23 -16.98
N ASN A 186 -27.75 1.10 -16.03
CA ASN A 186 -26.84 2.12 -15.51
C ASN A 186 -25.61 1.47 -14.84
N VAL A 187 -25.84 0.53 -13.92
CA VAL A 187 -24.76 -0.12 -13.17
C VAL A 187 -23.89 -1.01 -14.07
N SER A 188 -24.48 -1.74 -15.02
CA SER A 188 -23.69 -2.49 -16.02
C SER A 188 -22.88 -1.57 -16.93
N GLY A 189 -23.37 -0.37 -17.26
CA GLY A 189 -22.61 0.63 -18.01
C GLY A 189 -21.34 1.07 -17.27
N LEU A 190 -21.42 1.19 -15.94
CA LEU A 190 -20.26 1.49 -15.09
C LEU A 190 -19.24 0.36 -15.09
N TYR A 191 -19.67 -0.90 -15.04
CA TYR A 191 -18.76 -2.05 -15.21
C TYR A 191 -17.99 -1.98 -16.54
N PHE A 192 -18.71 -1.71 -17.65
CA PHE A 192 -18.09 -1.67 -18.97
C PHE A 192 -17.10 -0.49 -19.14
N THR A 193 -17.26 0.59 -18.37
CA THR A 193 -16.38 1.77 -18.40
C THR A 193 -15.30 1.76 -17.33
N THR A 194 -15.19 0.68 -16.54
CA THR A 194 -14.23 0.53 -15.44
C THR A 194 -13.51 -0.82 -15.55
N PHE A 195 -14.04 -1.87 -14.92
CA PHE A 195 -13.44 -3.20 -14.85
C PHE A 195 -13.27 -3.85 -16.23
N ASN A 196 -14.22 -3.65 -17.16
CA ASN A 196 -14.08 -4.22 -18.51
C ASN A 196 -13.00 -3.51 -19.35
N PHE A 197 -12.60 -2.28 -19.00
CA PHE A 197 -11.44 -1.66 -19.66
C PHE A 197 -10.13 -2.25 -19.17
N LEU A 198 -10.04 -2.58 -17.88
CA LEU A 198 -8.89 -3.29 -17.32
C LEU A 198 -8.82 -4.73 -17.85
N TYR A 199 -9.99 -5.35 -18.01
CA TYR A 199 -10.18 -6.75 -18.37
C TYR A 199 -11.29 -6.88 -19.41
N PRO A 200 -10.99 -6.72 -20.72
CA PRO A 200 -12.00 -6.67 -21.76
C PRO A 200 -12.54 -8.06 -22.11
N LEU A 201 -13.18 -8.70 -21.14
CA LEU A 201 -13.70 -10.06 -21.21
C LEU A 201 -15.07 -10.11 -21.88
N LEU A 202 -15.95 -9.16 -21.54
CA LEU A 202 -17.32 -9.15 -22.02
C LEU A 202 -17.49 -8.21 -23.22
N ASP A 203 -18.28 -8.68 -24.17
CA ASP A 203 -18.77 -7.88 -25.29
C ASP A 203 -20.07 -7.18 -24.87
N ARG A 204 -20.04 -5.85 -24.96
CA ARG A 204 -21.13 -4.99 -24.49
C ARG A 204 -22.43 -5.24 -25.24
N GLU A 205 -22.37 -5.32 -26.57
CA GLU A 205 -23.55 -5.51 -27.41
C GLU A 205 -24.19 -6.87 -27.11
N LEU A 206 -23.39 -7.94 -27.04
CA LEU A 206 -23.86 -9.29 -26.74
C LEU A 206 -24.48 -9.35 -25.34
N PHE A 207 -23.84 -8.73 -24.35
CA PHE A 207 -24.35 -8.67 -23.00
C PHE A 207 -25.73 -7.98 -22.95
N TYR A 208 -25.89 -6.81 -23.57
CA TYR A 208 -27.18 -6.11 -23.55
C TYR A 208 -28.25 -6.82 -24.39
N ALA A 209 -27.90 -7.31 -25.58
CA ALA A 209 -28.85 -7.94 -26.50
C ALA A 209 -29.32 -9.32 -26.04
N GLN A 210 -28.48 -10.09 -25.34
CA GLN A 210 -28.78 -11.46 -24.94
C GLN A 210 -28.84 -11.62 -23.43
N THR A 211 -27.73 -11.38 -22.72
CA THR A 211 -27.60 -11.69 -21.29
C THR A 211 -28.55 -10.85 -20.43
N LEU A 212 -28.43 -9.52 -20.49
CA LEU A 212 -29.27 -8.61 -19.72
C LEU A 212 -30.73 -8.64 -20.21
N HIS A 213 -30.93 -8.72 -21.52
CA HIS A 213 -32.29 -8.82 -22.08
C HIS A 213 -33.04 -10.02 -21.50
N ARG A 214 -32.42 -11.21 -21.50
CA ARG A 214 -33.02 -12.45 -20.96
C ARG A 214 -33.37 -12.33 -19.48
N VAL A 215 -32.45 -11.80 -18.66
CA VAL A 215 -32.68 -11.64 -17.22
C VAL A 215 -33.78 -10.60 -16.95
N THR A 216 -33.87 -9.55 -17.76
CA THR A 216 -34.89 -8.50 -17.63
C THR A 216 -36.28 -8.99 -18.04
N THR A 217 -36.37 -9.86 -19.04
CA THR A 217 -37.65 -10.37 -19.56
C THR A 217 -38.16 -11.60 -18.81
N GLU A 218 -37.25 -12.48 -18.35
CA GLU A 218 -37.61 -13.78 -17.76
C GLU A 218 -37.28 -13.91 -16.26
N GLY A 219 -36.61 -12.91 -15.68
CA GLY A 219 -36.11 -12.97 -14.31
C GLY A 219 -34.86 -13.86 -14.16
N PHE A 220 -34.34 -13.93 -12.94
CA PHE A 220 -33.11 -14.64 -12.59
C PHE A 220 -33.40 -16.11 -12.26
N GLY A 221 -32.81 -17.04 -13.03
CA GLY A 221 -32.94 -18.49 -12.83
C GLY A 221 -31.85 -19.10 -11.94
N GLU A 222 -32.15 -20.23 -11.29
CA GLU A 222 -31.14 -21.05 -10.62
C GLU A 222 -30.37 -21.90 -11.66
N GLY A 223 -29.04 -21.96 -11.55
CA GLY A 223 -28.18 -22.63 -12.54
C GLY A 223 -28.10 -21.95 -13.91
N ASP A 224 -28.66 -20.74 -14.05
CA ASP A 224 -28.69 -19.96 -15.28
C ASP A 224 -27.42 -19.07 -15.37
N VAL A 225 -26.58 -19.33 -16.38
CA VAL A 225 -25.27 -18.66 -16.53
C VAL A 225 -25.45 -17.15 -16.71
N GLU A 226 -26.46 -16.73 -17.46
CA GLU A 226 -26.77 -15.32 -17.70
C GLU A 226 -27.16 -14.61 -16.40
N SER A 227 -27.89 -15.29 -15.52
CA SER A 227 -28.24 -14.75 -14.20
C SER A 227 -27.00 -14.51 -13.34
N VAL A 228 -26.04 -15.46 -13.34
CA VAL A 228 -24.77 -15.32 -12.61
C VAL A 228 -23.92 -14.19 -13.19
N ILE A 229 -23.73 -14.15 -14.53
CA ILE A 229 -22.95 -13.11 -15.20
C ILE A 229 -23.56 -11.72 -14.93
N THR A 230 -24.88 -11.56 -15.05
CA THR A 230 -25.55 -10.29 -14.74
C THR A 230 -25.31 -9.87 -13.29
N LEU A 231 -25.48 -10.77 -12.30
CA LEU A 231 -25.23 -10.43 -10.89
C LEU A 231 -23.78 -10.02 -10.63
N LEU A 232 -22.79 -10.69 -11.23
CA LEU A 232 -21.37 -10.34 -11.11
C LEU A 232 -21.06 -8.99 -11.76
N VAL A 233 -21.60 -8.71 -12.95
CA VAL A 233 -21.45 -7.43 -13.64
C VAL A 233 -22.06 -6.29 -12.82
N LEU A 234 -23.23 -6.51 -12.22
CA LEU A 234 -23.88 -5.52 -11.37
C LEU A 234 -23.11 -5.29 -10.06
N ALA A 235 -22.62 -6.35 -9.42
CA ALA A 235 -21.81 -6.24 -8.20
C ALA A 235 -20.54 -5.43 -8.44
N LEU A 236 -19.82 -5.71 -9.54
CA LEU A 236 -18.63 -4.96 -9.94
C LEU A 236 -18.98 -3.53 -10.36
N GLY A 237 -20.08 -3.30 -11.07
CA GLY A 237 -20.54 -1.96 -11.44
C GLY A 237 -20.85 -1.09 -10.22
N GLN A 238 -21.49 -1.66 -9.20
CA GLN A 238 -21.77 -0.97 -7.94
C GLN A 238 -20.47 -0.67 -7.17
N CYS A 239 -19.54 -1.63 -7.13
CA CYS A 239 -18.19 -1.43 -6.58
C CYS A 239 -17.43 -0.32 -7.31
N ALA A 240 -17.56 -0.22 -8.64
CA ALA A 240 -16.93 0.83 -9.43
C ALA A 240 -17.49 2.22 -9.09
N PHE A 241 -18.81 2.33 -8.92
CA PHE A 241 -19.50 3.57 -8.57
C PHE A 241 -19.09 4.04 -7.16
N ASP A 242 -19.45 3.25 -6.14
CA ASP A 242 -19.24 3.62 -4.74
C ASP A 242 -17.75 3.62 -4.37
N GLY A 243 -16.94 2.79 -5.03
CA GLY A 243 -15.49 2.78 -4.88
C GLY A 243 -14.77 3.98 -5.52
N SER A 244 -15.45 4.74 -6.38
CA SER A 244 -14.89 5.96 -7.01
C SER A 244 -15.41 7.24 -6.37
N ILE A 245 -16.72 7.34 -6.13
CA ILE A 245 -17.37 8.57 -5.64
C ILE A 245 -17.96 8.45 -4.24
N GLY A 246 -18.04 7.24 -3.70
CA GLY A 246 -18.62 7.00 -2.38
C GLY A 246 -17.80 7.60 -1.26
N GLU A 247 -18.39 7.57 -0.07
CA GLU A 247 -17.73 8.04 1.14
C GLU A 247 -16.48 7.21 1.44
N SER A 248 -15.43 7.90 1.90
CA SER A 248 -14.21 7.27 2.34
C SER A 248 -14.46 6.51 3.65
N VAL A 249 -13.96 5.27 3.74
CA VAL A 249 -14.03 4.52 4.98
C VAL A 249 -13.25 5.27 6.06
N PRO A 250 -13.83 5.53 7.26
CA PRO A 250 -13.19 6.34 8.27
C PRO A 250 -11.79 5.81 8.66
N GLY A 251 -10.81 6.70 8.66
CA GLY A 251 -9.47 6.47 9.19
C GLY A 251 -9.42 6.54 10.72
N GLU A 252 -8.48 5.83 11.34
CA GLU A 252 -8.29 5.80 12.80
C GLU A 252 -7.85 7.16 13.40
N SER A 253 -7.64 8.19 12.56
CA SER A 253 -7.07 9.50 12.91
C SER A 253 -7.76 10.69 12.21
N GLY A 254 -8.99 10.55 11.70
CA GLY A 254 -9.65 11.60 10.91
C GLY A 254 -9.11 11.77 9.47
N ARG A 255 -8.07 10.99 9.14
CA ARG A 255 -7.52 10.82 7.80
C ARG A 255 -8.53 10.13 6.87
N ARG A 256 -8.67 10.64 5.64
CA ARG A 256 -9.48 9.99 4.59
C ARG A 256 -8.73 8.80 4.02
N SER A 257 -9.37 7.63 4.05
CA SER A 257 -8.87 6.41 3.41
C SER A 257 -9.11 6.43 1.91
N GLY A 258 -8.17 5.88 1.15
CA GLY A 258 -8.33 5.59 -0.27
C GLY A 258 -9.30 4.45 -0.58
N ILE A 259 -9.80 3.75 0.45
CA ILE A 259 -10.88 2.78 0.34
C ILE A 259 -12.21 3.52 0.49
N ARG A 260 -13.06 3.45 -0.54
CA ARG A 260 -14.34 4.16 -0.62
C ARG A 260 -15.51 3.22 -0.80
N GLY A 261 -16.69 3.65 -0.35
CA GLY A 261 -17.93 2.89 -0.47
C GLY A 261 -18.03 1.74 0.54
N GLY A 262 -19.18 1.64 1.19
CA GLY A 262 -19.45 0.61 2.20
C GLY A 262 -18.48 0.66 3.38
N THR A 263 -18.17 -0.50 3.95
CA THR A 263 -17.15 -0.66 5.00
C THR A 263 -16.02 -1.59 4.53
N THR A 264 -14.98 -1.77 5.35
CA THR A 264 -13.90 -2.73 5.08
C THR A 264 -14.43 -4.16 4.95
N GLU A 265 -15.37 -4.55 5.81
CA GLU A 265 -15.98 -5.88 5.85
C GLU A 265 -17.15 -6.05 4.89
N ARG A 266 -17.87 -4.95 4.59
CA ARG A 266 -19.06 -4.94 3.73
C ARG A 266 -18.83 -4.03 2.53
N PRO A 267 -18.12 -4.50 1.48
CA PRO A 267 -17.90 -3.72 0.27
C PRO A 267 -19.21 -3.48 -0.51
N PRO A 268 -19.27 -2.45 -1.37
CA PRO A 268 -20.41 -2.23 -2.25
C PRO A 268 -20.66 -3.43 -3.17
N GLY A 269 -21.93 -3.71 -3.47
CA GLY A 269 -22.31 -4.86 -4.31
C GLY A 269 -22.25 -6.22 -3.61
N LEU A 270 -21.96 -6.29 -2.30
CA LEU A 270 -21.85 -7.57 -1.58
C LEU A 270 -23.12 -8.43 -1.68
N ALA A 271 -24.32 -7.86 -1.58
CA ALA A 271 -25.58 -8.62 -1.69
C ALA A 271 -25.73 -9.30 -3.07
N LEU A 272 -25.39 -8.58 -4.15
CA LEU A 272 -25.37 -9.09 -5.53
C LEU A 272 -24.34 -10.20 -5.69
N PHE A 273 -23.15 -10.01 -5.12
CA PHE A 273 -22.09 -11.01 -5.12
C PHE A 273 -22.47 -12.26 -4.34
N ASN A 274 -23.10 -12.13 -3.17
CA ASN A 274 -23.59 -13.24 -2.35
C ASN A 274 -24.61 -14.07 -3.12
N GLU A 275 -25.54 -13.40 -3.80
CA GLU A 275 -26.55 -14.09 -4.59
C GLU A 275 -25.94 -14.78 -5.82
N ALA A 276 -24.93 -14.18 -6.46
CA ALA A 276 -24.16 -14.84 -7.52
C ALA A 276 -23.45 -16.10 -6.96
N ARG A 277 -22.78 -15.99 -5.81
CA ARG A 277 -22.11 -17.11 -5.13
C ARG A 277 -23.08 -18.25 -4.82
N ARG A 278 -24.24 -17.92 -4.25
CA ARG A 278 -25.31 -18.90 -3.93
C ARG A 278 -25.74 -19.67 -5.17
N ARG A 279 -25.93 -18.97 -6.31
CA ARG A 279 -26.38 -19.57 -7.58
C ARG A 279 -25.30 -20.36 -8.31
N MET A 280 -24.02 -20.09 -8.04
CA MET A 280 -22.91 -20.84 -8.63
C MET A 280 -22.80 -22.28 -8.11
N GLY A 281 -23.25 -22.60 -6.88
CA GLY A 281 -23.48 -23.96 -6.36
C GLY A 281 -22.27 -24.93 -6.25
N PHE A 282 -22.09 -25.57 -5.09
CA PHE A 282 -21.05 -26.55 -4.66
C PHE A 282 -19.55 -26.26 -4.94
N LEU A 283 -19.18 -25.23 -5.71
CA LEU A 283 -17.79 -24.91 -6.03
C LEU A 283 -17.12 -23.88 -5.12
N MET A 284 -17.84 -23.21 -4.21
CA MET A 284 -17.32 -22.01 -3.52
C MET A 284 -17.84 -21.76 -2.08
N THR A 285 -18.24 -22.78 -1.33
CA THR A 285 -18.88 -22.59 -0.01
C THR A 285 -17.92 -22.36 1.17
N GLN A 286 -16.62 -22.22 0.94
CA GLN A 286 -15.64 -21.83 1.96
C GLN A 286 -14.79 -20.72 1.34
N CYS A 287 -14.81 -19.54 1.97
CA CYS A 287 -13.95 -18.38 1.65
C CYS A 287 -13.38 -17.87 3.00
N GLU A 288 -12.39 -18.56 3.55
CA GLU A 288 -11.62 -18.20 4.74
C GLU A 288 -10.13 -18.13 4.39
N LEU A 289 -9.47 -17.00 4.69
CA LEU A 289 -8.04 -16.74 4.42
C LEU A 289 -7.60 -16.85 2.95
N GLU A 290 -8.60 -16.99 2.11
CA GLU A 290 -8.55 -17.66 0.85
C GLU A 290 -8.40 -16.68 -0.30
N ASN A 291 -8.49 -15.36 -0.14
CA ASN A 291 -8.57 -14.43 -1.28
C ASN A 291 -7.45 -14.57 -2.33
N VAL A 292 -6.21 -14.90 -1.94
CA VAL A 292 -5.13 -15.16 -2.89
C VAL A 292 -5.16 -16.60 -3.42
N GLN A 293 -5.43 -17.59 -2.56
CA GLN A 293 -5.52 -19.00 -2.95
C GLN A 293 -6.77 -19.31 -3.77
N ASP A 294 -7.91 -18.73 -3.44
CA ASP A 294 -9.16 -18.71 -4.19
C ASP A 294 -9.07 -17.87 -5.45
N LEU A 295 -8.45 -16.68 -5.42
CA LEU A 295 -8.17 -15.95 -6.66
C LEU A 295 -7.32 -16.82 -7.59
N TRP A 296 -6.32 -17.51 -7.05
CA TRP A 296 -5.54 -18.48 -7.81
C TRP A 296 -6.35 -19.70 -8.23
N ARG A 297 -7.18 -20.32 -7.37
CA ARG A 297 -8.02 -21.48 -7.71
C ARG A 297 -9.00 -21.12 -8.83
N MET A 298 -9.63 -19.95 -8.76
CA MET A 298 -10.56 -19.46 -9.77
C MET A 298 -9.83 -19.08 -11.06
N ALA A 299 -8.68 -18.40 -10.97
CA ALA A 299 -7.84 -18.11 -12.13
C ALA A 299 -7.31 -19.40 -12.77
N ALA A 300 -6.91 -20.39 -11.97
CA ALA A 300 -6.42 -21.68 -12.42
C ALA A 300 -7.53 -22.52 -13.05
N ALA A 301 -8.74 -22.52 -12.48
CA ALA A 301 -9.91 -23.16 -13.08
C ALA A 301 -10.26 -22.52 -14.43
N ALA A 302 -10.25 -21.19 -14.52
CA ALA A 302 -10.46 -20.47 -15.77
C ALA A 302 -9.35 -20.76 -16.79
N ALA A 303 -8.09 -20.83 -16.35
CA ALA A 303 -6.95 -21.16 -17.20
C ALA A 303 -7.04 -22.60 -17.74
N MET A 304 -7.37 -23.57 -16.90
CA MET A 304 -7.60 -24.96 -17.30
C MET A 304 -8.78 -25.08 -18.29
N ALA A 305 -9.87 -24.35 -18.07
CA ALA A 305 -10.98 -24.30 -19.01
C ALA A 305 -10.53 -23.72 -20.37
N CYS A 306 -9.73 -22.65 -20.38
CA CYS A 306 -9.15 -22.10 -21.61
C CYS A 306 -8.24 -23.10 -22.32
N ARG A 307 -7.39 -23.85 -21.59
CA ARG A 307 -6.55 -24.91 -22.16
C ARG A 307 -7.39 -25.97 -22.85
N MET A 308 -8.46 -26.45 -22.20
CA MET A 308 -9.37 -27.44 -22.80
C MET A 308 -10.08 -26.91 -24.04
N LEU A 309 -10.43 -25.61 -24.06
CA LEU A 309 -11.02 -24.99 -25.25
C LEU A 309 -10.02 -24.91 -26.41
N VAL A 310 -8.78 -24.47 -26.16
CA VAL A 310 -7.75 -24.29 -27.19
C VAL A 310 -7.22 -25.62 -27.72
N SER A 311 -7.12 -26.63 -26.85
CA SER A 311 -6.68 -27.99 -27.22
C SER A 311 -7.80 -28.89 -27.78
N SER A 312 -9.00 -28.35 -27.97
CA SER A 312 -10.13 -29.11 -28.50
C SER A 312 -9.90 -29.55 -29.95
N VAL A 313 -10.54 -30.66 -30.35
CA VAL A 313 -10.39 -31.29 -31.67
C VAL A 313 -10.96 -30.41 -32.80
N GLU A 314 -11.89 -29.51 -32.46
CA GLU A 314 -12.50 -28.59 -33.44
C GLU A 314 -11.60 -27.38 -33.69
N PRO A 315 -11.20 -27.10 -34.95
CA PRO A 315 -10.38 -25.95 -35.25
C PRO A 315 -11.15 -24.65 -34.96
N ILE A 316 -10.58 -23.82 -34.10
CA ILE A 316 -11.16 -22.51 -33.76
C ILE A 316 -10.88 -21.55 -34.92
N ASP A 317 -11.94 -20.97 -35.48
CA ASP A 317 -11.80 -19.82 -36.36
C ASP A 317 -11.46 -18.57 -35.54
N TRP A 318 -10.17 -18.24 -35.49
CA TRP A 318 -9.64 -17.07 -34.77
C TRP A 318 -10.13 -15.73 -35.32
N SER A 319 -10.60 -15.69 -36.57
CA SER A 319 -11.16 -14.48 -37.18
C SER A 319 -12.62 -14.23 -36.79
N SER A 320 -13.29 -15.25 -36.25
CA SER A 320 -14.69 -15.14 -35.81
C SER A 320 -14.82 -14.33 -34.51
N ARG A 321 -16.02 -13.76 -34.27
CA ARG A 321 -16.37 -13.08 -33.01
C ARG A 321 -16.18 -13.98 -31.78
N ARG A 322 -16.51 -15.27 -31.93
CA ARG A 322 -16.29 -16.29 -30.90
C ARG A 322 -14.79 -16.51 -30.64
N GLY A 323 -13.99 -16.60 -31.70
CA GLY A 323 -12.54 -16.71 -31.62
C GLY A 323 -11.91 -15.53 -30.88
N ASP A 324 -12.37 -14.31 -31.13
CA ASP A 324 -11.88 -13.11 -30.41
C ASP A 324 -12.20 -13.15 -28.91
N HIS A 325 -13.39 -13.59 -28.50
CA HIS A 325 -13.71 -13.75 -27.07
C HIS A 325 -12.82 -14.80 -26.40
N ILE A 326 -12.55 -15.92 -27.09
CA ILE A 326 -11.62 -16.95 -26.59
C ILE A 326 -10.21 -16.37 -26.43
N LYS A 327 -9.71 -15.60 -27.40
CA LYS A 327 -8.42 -14.89 -27.29
C LYS A 327 -8.38 -13.99 -26.06
N ARG A 328 -9.41 -13.17 -25.83
CA ARG A 328 -9.46 -12.24 -24.68
C ARG A 328 -9.46 -12.97 -23.35
N ALA A 329 -10.28 -14.02 -23.22
CA ALA A 329 -10.33 -14.86 -22.02
C ALA A 329 -9.00 -15.56 -21.74
N TYR A 330 -8.40 -16.17 -22.78
CA TYR A 330 -7.10 -16.83 -22.70
C TYR A 330 -6.00 -15.87 -22.21
N TRP A 331 -5.83 -14.73 -22.89
CA TRP A 331 -4.77 -13.78 -22.55
C TRP A 331 -5.00 -13.08 -21.20
N HIS A 332 -6.26 -12.92 -20.78
CA HIS A 332 -6.56 -12.49 -19.42
C HIS A 332 -6.11 -13.52 -18.37
N CYS A 333 -6.40 -14.82 -18.60
CA CYS A 333 -5.94 -15.89 -17.72
C CYS A 333 -4.40 -15.93 -17.64
N VAL A 334 -3.72 -15.79 -18.79
CA VAL A 334 -2.24 -15.69 -18.84
C VAL A 334 -1.74 -14.51 -18.00
N LEU A 335 -2.32 -13.31 -18.14
CA LEU A 335 -1.94 -12.13 -17.35
C LEU A 335 -2.15 -12.33 -15.84
N MET A 336 -3.26 -12.96 -15.45
CA MET A 336 -3.59 -13.23 -14.05
C MET A 336 -2.66 -14.30 -13.43
N GLU A 337 -2.50 -15.44 -14.10
CA GLU A 337 -1.65 -16.53 -13.63
C GLU A 337 -0.20 -16.09 -13.48
N ASN A 338 0.34 -15.35 -14.45
CA ASN A 338 1.72 -14.89 -14.38
C ASN A 338 1.93 -13.88 -13.24
N GLY A 339 0.99 -12.95 -13.03
CA GLY A 339 1.08 -12.03 -11.89
C GLY A 339 1.12 -12.78 -10.55
N LEU A 340 0.28 -13.81 -10.40
CA LEU A 340 0.25 -14.62 -9.19
C LEU A 340 1.51 -15.50 -9.06
N THR A 341 1.93 -16.18 -10.12
CA THR A 341 3.11 -17.06 -10.09
C THR A 341 4.39 -16.28 -9.78
N LEU A 342 4.59 -15.13 -10.42
CA LEU A 342 5.83 -14.36 -10.31
C LEU A 342 5.95 -13.59 -8.97
N GLU A 343 4.81 -13.21 -8.37
CA GLU A 343 4.76 -12.46 -7.10
C GLU A 343 4.51 -13.34 -5.87
N LEU A 344 3.93 -14.54 -6.03
CA LEU A 344 3.53 -15.40 -4.91
C LEU A 344 4.11 -16.82 -4.95
N ASP A 345 4.80 -17.20 -6.02
CA ASP A 345 5.30 -18.57 -6.22
C ASP A 345 4.17 -19.61 -6.11
N LEU A 346 3.03 -19.32 -6.75
CA LEU A 346 1.91 -20.26 -6.88
C LEU A 346 2.14 -21.20 -8.07
N PRO A 347 1.58 -22.43 -8.05
CA PRO A 347 1.78 -23.38 -9.13
C PRO A 347 1.22 -22.88 -10.47
N GLU A 348 1.94 -23.17 -11.56
CA GLU A 348 1.50 -22.87 -12.93
C GLU A 348 0.48 -23.92 -13.41
N THR A 349 -0.51 -23.50 -14.22
CA THR A 349 -1.46 -24.46 -14.81
C THR A 349 -0.99 -25.02 -16.14
N GLY A 350 0.12 -24.52 -16.68
CA GLY A 350 0.61 -24.85 -18.02
C GLY A 350 -0.18 -24.14 -19.14
N ILE A 351 -0.91 -23.06 -18.83
CA ILE A 351 -1.57 -22.26 -19.88
C ILE A 351 -0.55 -21.65 -20.84
N SER A 352 0.64 -21.28 -20.34
CA SER A 352 1.69 -20.67 -21.16
C SER A 352 2.24 -21.58 -22.28
N GLU A 353 2.04 -22.89 -22.22
CA GLU A 353 2.42 -23.84 -23.29
C GLU A 353 1.66 -23.60 -24.60
N TYR A 354 0.52 -22.91 -24.54
CA TYR A 354 -0.36 -22.67 -25.68
C TYR A 354 -0.21 -21.23 -26.23
N GLU A 355 0.76 -20.44 -25.73
CA GLU A 355 0.93 -19.03 -26.13
C GLU A 355 1.19 -18.88 -27.63
N ASP A 356 1.89 -19.83 -28.25
CA ASP A 356 2.18 -19.82 -29.69
C ASP A 356 0.96 -20.18 -30.57
N LEU A 357 -0.05 -20.81 -29.98
CA LEU A 357 -1.25 -21.28 -30.70
C LEU A 357 -2.38 -20.24 -30.70
N VAL A 358 -2.36 -19.30 -29.75
CA VAL A 358 -3.43 -18.31 -29.56
C VAL A 358 -2.97 -16.92 -30.00
N PRO A 359 -3.51 -16.37 -31.10
CA PRO A 359 -3.14 -15.03 -31.53
C PRO A 359 -3.57 -13.94 -30.54
N PRO A 360 -2.96 -12.74 -30.57
CA PRO A 360 -3.42 -11.62 -29.76
C PRO A 360 -4.87 -11.24 -30.11
N PRO A 361 -5.66 -10.69 -29.17
CA PRO A 361 -7.01 -10.22 -29.44
C PRO A 361 -7.02 -9.13 -30.50
N ASP A 362 -7.91 -9.27 -31.47
CA ASP A 362 -8.02 -8.34 -32.58
C ASP A 362 -8.95 -7.17 -32.24
N PHE A 363 -9.87 -7.36 -31.29
CA PHE A 363 -10.88 -6.36 -30.95
C PHE A 363 -11.63 -5.90 -32.23
N ASN A 364 -12.04 -6.83 -33.10
CA ASN A 364 -12.70 -6.51 -34.38
C ASN A 364 -14.20 -6.87 -34.36
N GLY A 365 -14.91 -6.55 -33.27
CA GLY A 365 -16.36 -6.75 -33.16
C GLY A 365 -17.17 -5.64 -33.85
N PRO A 366 -18.46 -5.87 -34.19
CA PRO A 366 -19.35 -4.78 -34.59
C PRO A 366 -19.54 -3.85 -33.39
N TYR A 367 -18.82 -2.75 -33.37
CA TYR A 367 -18.91 -1.79 -32.28
C TYR A 367 -20.19 -0.98 -32.36
N SER A 368 -20.88 -0.85 -31.23
CA SER A 368 -21.88 0.21 -31.09
C SER A 368 -21.20 1.57 -31.25
N SER A 369 -21.97 2.60 -31.64
CA SER A 369 -21.47 3.98 -31.70
C SER A 369 -20.86 4.44 -30.38
N GLN A 370 -21.38 3.93 -29.25
CA GLN A 370 -20.89 4.20 -27.91
C GLN A 370 -19.54 3.50 -27.63
N ASP A 371 -19.37 2.24 -28.05
CA ASP A 371 -18.09 1.53 -27.91
C ASP A 371 -16.98 2.18 -28.72
N MET A 372 -17.30 2.69 -29.92
CA MET A 372 -16.35 3.44 -30.74
C MET A 372 -15.87 4.70 -30.02
N MET A 373 -16.79 5.50 -29.46
CA MET A 373 -16.44 6.72 -28.74
C MET A 373 -15.63 6.43 -27.47
N GLU A 374 -15.97 5.37 -26.74
CA GLU A 374 -15.26 5.01 -25.52
C GLU A 374 -13.89 4.39 -25.79
N SER A 375 -13.76 3.58 -26.85
CA SER A 375 -12.47 3.08 -27.34
C SER A 375 -11.56 4.22 -27.78
N GLU A 376 -12.09 5.23 -28.48
CA GLU A 376 -11.34 6.43 -28.86
C GLU A 376 -10.89 7.29 -27.67
N ARG A 377 -11.65 7.29 -26.57
CA ARG A 377 -11.30 8.07 -25.37
C ARG A 377 -10.33 7.37 -24.43
N SER A 378 -10.49 6.06 -24.24
CA SER A 378 -9.76 5.30 -23.22
C SER A 378 -8.59 4.50 -23.79
N HIS A 379 -8.63 4.15 -25.08
CA HIS A 379 -7.65 3.29 -25.73
C HIS A 379 -7.39 1.98 -24.98
N TYR A 380 -8.39 1.46 -24.26
CA TYR A 380 -8.25 0.32 -23.34
C TYR A 380 -7.66 -0.93 -24.01
N GLN A 381 -7.96 -1.13 -25.30
CA GLN A 381 -7.44 -2.22 -26.13
C GLN A 381 -5.91 -2.15 -26.24
N TYR A 382 -5.36 -0.96 -26.47
CA TYR A 382 -3.92 -0.73 -26.51
C TYR A 382 -3.29 -0.92 -25.12
N HIS A 383 -3.97 -0.50 -24.05
CA HIS A 383 -3.50 -0.74 -22.69
C HIS A 383 -3.40 -2.23 -22.38
N PHE A 384 -4.40 -3.02 -22.78
CA PHE A 384 -4.40 -4.47 -22.59
C PHE A 384 -3.25 -5.15 -23.33
N LEU A 385 -3.07 -4.84 -24.63
CA LEU A 385 -1.98 -5.38 -25.45
C LEU A 385 -0.60 -4.93 -24.94
N ALA A 386 -0.46 -3.68 -24.52
CA ALA A 386 0.79 -3.17 -23.95
C ALA A 386 1.15 -3.92 -22.65
N GLN A 387 0.18 -4.20 -21.78
CA GLN A 387 0.40 -5.00 -20.58
C GLN A 387 0.84 -6.45 -20.89
N MET A 388 0.28 -7.07 -21.94
CA MET A 388 0.72 -8.39 -22.41
C MET A 388 2.17 -8.38 -22.89
N ALA A 389 2.55 -7.39 -23.71
CA ALA A 389 3.91 -7.25 -24.20
C ALA A 389 4.90 -7.01 -23.04
N LEU A 390 4.52 -6.18 -22.05
CA LEU A 390 5.34 -5.93 -20.86
C LEU A 390 5.49 -7.19 -19.98
N LYS A 391 4.47 -8.05 -19.90
CA LYS A 391 4.54 -9.35 -19.20
C LYS A 391 5.61 -10.25 -19.79
N LYS A 392 5.71 -10.33 -21.14
CA LYS A 392 6.74 -11.16 -21.79
C LYS A 392 8.13 -10.70 -21.40
N LEU A 393 8.36 -9.38 -21.37
CA LEU A 393 9.62 -8.80 -20.90
C LEU A 393 9.88 -9.10 -19.41
N TYR A 394 8.86 -9.01 -18.55
CA TYR A 394 9.00 -9.34 -17.12
C TYR A 394 9.41 -10.79 -16.89
N SER A 395 8.76 -11.72 -17.58
CA SER A 395 9.04 -13.16 -17.50
C SER A 395 10.49 -13.44 -17.91
N ARG A 396 10.97 -12.78 -18.97
CA ARG A 396 12.37 -12.86 -19.41
C ARG A 396 13.34 -12.27 -18.40
N VAL A 397 13.09 -11.06 -17.89
CA VAL A 397 13.92 -10.43 -16.86
C VAL A 397 14.08 -11.38 -15.68
N GLN A 398 12.99 -12.00 -15.22
CA GLN A 398 13.08 -13.00 -14.16
C GLN A 398 13.95 -14.19 -14.57
N SER A 399 13.63 -14.91 -15.66
CA SER A 399 14.40 -16.10 -16.08
C SER A 399 15.90 -15.79 -16.21
N THR A 400 16.24 -14.75 -16.96
CA THR A 400 17.63 -14.35 -17.20
C THR A 400 18.37 -13.98 -15.90
N MET A 401 17.71 -13.30 -14.95
CA MET A 401 18.32 -12.96 -13.67
C MET A 401 18.53 -14.18 -12.76
N TYR A 402 17.70 -15.22 -12.87
CA TYR A 402 17.86 -16.48 -12.14
C TYR A 402 18.90 -17.40 -12.81
N ASP A 403 18.86 -17.56 -14.13
CA ASP A 403 19.76 -18.41 -14.90
C ASP A 403 21.21 -17.90 -14.86
N ALA A 404 21.42 -16.59 -14.94
CA ALA A 404 22.75 -15.98 -14.84
C ALA A 404 23.43 -16.29 -13.48
N ARG A 405 22.66 -16.45 -12.40
CA ARG A 405 23.19 -16.86 -11.09
C ARG A 405 23.61 -18.33 -11.07
N LEU A 406 22.83 -19.20 -11.72
CA LEU A 406 23.14 -20.63 -11.81
C LEU A 406 24.37 -20.88 -12.70
N ILE A 407 24.46 -20.20 -13.85
CA ILE A 407 25.61 -20.27 -14.75
C ILE A 407 26.89 -19.83 -14.03
N ARG A 408 26.84 -18.74 -13.24
CA ARG A 408 28.00 -18.25 -12.49
C ARG A 408 28.41 -19.19 -11.35
N LYS A 409 27.45 -19.82 -10.66
CA LYS A 409 27.69 -20.85 -9.64
C LYS A 409 28.28 -22.14 -10.21
N ALA A 410 27.99 -22.45 -11.49
CA ALA A 410 28.63 -23.54 -12.22
C ALA A 410 30.04 -23.16 -12.73
N ALA A 411 30.25 -21.89 -13.09
CA ALA A 411 31.52 -21.38 -13.59
C ALA A 411 32.57 -21.13 -12.49
N SER A 412 32.16 -20.89 -11.24
CA SER A 412 33.06 -20.69 -10.08
C SER A 412 33.78 -21.96 -9.62
N GLY A 413 33.64 -23.08 -10.35
CA GLY A 413 34.41 -24.31 -10.12
C GLY A 413 35.90 -24.20 -10.46
N ASN A 414 36.34 -23.15 -11.16
CA ASN A 414 37.76 -22.93 -11.49
C ASN A 414 38.14 -21.44 -11.57
N GLY A 415 38.84 -20.94 -10.55
CA GLY A 415 39.94 -19.96 -10.67
C GLY A 415 39.64 -18.50 -11.07
N THR A 416 40.12 -17.59 -10.21
CA THR A 416 40.31 -16.11 -10.33
C THR A 416 39.13 -15.21 -9.97
N GLU A 417 39.21 -14.62 -8.76
CA GLU A 417 38.35 -13.55 -8.26
C GLU A 417 38.52 -12.29 -9.15
N LYS A 418 37.52 -12.00 -9.98
CA LYS A 418 37.37 -10.68 -10.62
C LYS A 418 36.50 -9.78 -9.74
N SER A 419 36.65 -8.46 -9.89
CA SER A 419 35.82 -7.42 -9.23
C SER A 419 34.29 -7.61 -9.37
N ASP A 420 33.86 -8.46 -10.31
CA ASP A 420 32.46 -8.84 -10.58
C ASP A 420 31.88 -9.90 -9.62
N ASP A 421 32.61 -10.40 -8.63
CA ASP A 421 32.27 -11.61 -7.86
C ASP A 421 31.29 -11.38 -6.68
N TYR A 422 30.31 -10.48 -6.81
CA TYR A 422 29.27 -10.29 -5.78
C TYR A 422 28.05 -11.22 -5.96
N GLY A 423 28.09 -12.10 -6.97
CA GLY A 423 27.04 -13.09 -7.25
C GLY A 423 25.79 -12.57 -7.99
N GLY A 424 25.79 -11.32 -8.48
CA GLY A 424 24.70 -10.74 -9.27
C GLY A 424 24.76 -11.02 -10.79
N PRO A 425 23.72 -10.65 -11.57
CA PRO A 425 23.76 -10.79 -13.03
C PRO A 425 24.78 -9.83 -13.67
N PRO A 426 25.39 -10.18 -14.83
CA PRO A 426 26.36 -9.31 -15.50
C PRO A 426 25.77 -7.94 -15.91
N VAL A 427 26.57 -6.88 -15.80
CA VAL A 427 26.15 -5.50 -16.14
C VAL A 427 25.69 -5.39 -17.59
N SER A 428 26.33 -6.10 -18.52
CA SER A 428 25.94 -6.14 -19.94
C SER A 428 24.52 -6.68 -20.14
N VAL A 429 24.13 -7.71 -19.37
CA VAL A 429 22.78 -8.28 -19.40
C VAL A 429 21.78 -7.28 -18.84
N ILE A 430 22.09 -6.63 -17.72
CA ILE A 430 21.23 -5.60 -17.13
C ILE A 430 21.04 -4.43 -18.11
N ARG A 431 22.10 -3.96 -18.75
CA ARG A 431 22.06 -2.89 -19.74
C ARG A 431 21.17 -3.24 -20.93
N GLU A 432 21.26 -4.47 -21.43
CA GLU A 432 20.43 -4.93 -22.54
C GLU A 432 18.95 -5.08 -22.12
N LEU A 433 18.66 -5.64 -20.94
CA LEU A 433 17.30 -5.72 -20.41
C LEU A 433 16.67 -4.32 -20.22
N ALA A 434 17.45 -3.37 -19.70
CA ALA A 434 17.02 -1.98 -19.58
C ALA A 434 16.76 -1.32 -20.94
N ARG A 435 17.65 -1.55 -21.93
CA ARG A 435 17.47 -1.06 -23.30
C ARG A 435 16.18 -1.62 -23.94
N GLN A 436 15.88 -2.88 -23.71
CA GLN A 436 14.66 -3.52 -24.20
C GLN A 436 13.40 -2.93 -23.55
N LEU A 437 13.45 -2.65 -22.25
CA LEU A 437 12.36 -1.99 -21.52
C LEU A 437 12.10 -0.57 -22.07
N GLU A 438 13.15 0.21 -22.29
CA GLU A 438 13.03 1.54 -22.87
C GLU A 438 12.54 1.50 -24.32
N SER A 439 13.06 0.55 -25.13
CA SER A 439 12.58 0.34 -26.50
C SER A 439 11.11 -0.05 -26.54
N TRP A 440 10.61 -0.85 -25.58
CA TRP A 440 9.19 -1.15 -25.46
C TRP A 440 8.38 0.12 -25.23
N ARG A 441 8.82 1.03 -24.34
CA ARG A 441 8.17 2.32 -24.07
C ARG A 441 8.14 3.22 -25.30
N GLU A 442 9.22 3.26 -26.08
CA GLU A 442 9.32 4.05 -27.31
C GLU A 442 8.42 3.53 -28.45
N LEU A 443 8.14 2.24 -28.47
CA LEU A 443 7.31 1.58 -29.49
C LEU A 443 5.82 1.56 -29.16
N LEU A 444 5.42 2.09 -27.99
CA LEU A 444 4.02 2.24 -27.66
C LEU A 444 3.32 3.21 -28.62
N PRO A 445 2.02 3.01 -28.90
CA PRO A 445 1.23 3.97 -29.65
C PRO A 445 1.26 5.36 -29.00
N ALA A 446 1.22 6.42 -29.80
CA ALA A 446 1.28 7.81 -29.32
C ALA A 446 0.32 8.14 -28.16
N PRO A 447 -0.92 7.59 -28.09
CA PRO A 447 -1.81 7.83 -26.94
C PRO A 447 -1.37 7.17 -25.63
N LEU A 448 -0.42 6.23 -25.64
CA LEU A 448 0.07 5.54 -24.44
C LEU A 448 1.49 5.98 -24.07
N GLN A 449 2.22 6.62 -24.98
CA GLN A 449 3.62 6.97 -24.82
C GLN A 449 3.84 8.11 -23.81
N TRP A 450 4.91 8.03 -23.01
CA TRP A 450 5.31 9.08 -22.05
C TRP A 450 6.84 9.16 -21.91
N SER A 451 7.32 10.26 -21.33
CA SER A 451 8.71 10.45 -20.88
C SER A 451 8.76 10.61 -19.36
N ASP A 452 9.94 10.44 -18.75
CA ASP A 452 10.08 10.52 -17.29
C ASP A 452 9.69 11.89 -16.73
N ASP A 453 10.05 12.99 -17.41
CA ASP A 453 9.67 14.37 -17.06
C ASP A 453 8.14 14.63 -17.15
N LYS A 454 7.43 13.78 -17.89
CA LYS A 454 5.99 13.89 -18.18
C LYS A 454 5.22 12.69 -17.65
N SER A 455 5.80 11.98 -16.71
CA SER A 455 5.23 10.78 -16.09
C SER A 455 3.87 11.04 -15.41
N TYR A 456 3.56 12.30 -15.12
CA TYR A 456 2.30 12.74 -14.51
C TYR A 456 1.33 13.44 -15.48
N GLU A 457 1.72 13.67 -16.74
CA GLU A 457 0.84 14.34 -17.72
C GLU A 457 -0.20 13.38 -18.32
N MET A 458 -1.35 13.96 -18.74
CA MET A 458 -2.37 13.27 -19.51
C MET A 458 -1.79 12.69 -20.81
N PRO A 459 -2.17 11.46 -21.19
CA PRO A 459 -1.74 10.89 -22.47
C PRO A 459 -2.27 11.71 -23.66
N ARG A 460 -1.44 11.86 -24.71
CA ARG A 460 -1.78 12.70 -25.87
C ARG A 460 -2.82 12.02 -26.76
N ALA A 461 -4.10 12.34 -26.58
CA ALA A 461 -5.20 11.73 -27.36
C ALA A 461 -5.27 12.20 -28.83
N SER A 462 -4.83 13.41 -29.18
CA SER A 462 -4.73 13.92 -30.57
C SER A 462 -4.16 15.34 -30.59
N ALA A 463 -3.54 15.75 -31.71
CA ALA A 463 -3.06 17.12 -31.94
C ALA A 463 -4.16 18.20 -31.81
N HIS A 464 -5.44 17.83 -31.98
CA HIS A 464 -6.57 18.76 -31.92
C HIS A 464 -7.19 18.94 -30.53
N GLN A 465 -6.86 18.10 -29.54
CA GLN A 465 -7.34 18.24 -28.14
C GLN A 465 -6.29 18.84 -27.20
N ALA A 466 -5.07 19.09 -27.69
CA ALA A 466 -3.96 19.65 -26.92
C ALA A 466 -4.20 21.09 -26.40
N GLN A 467 -5.29 21.75 -26.78
CA GLN A 467 -5.55 23.16 -26.45
C GLN A 467 -6.48 23.38 -25.25
N SER A 468 -7.06 22.35 -24.60
CA SER A 468 -8.10 22.59 -23.57
C SER A 468 -7.91 21.96 -22.18
N THR A 469 -6.88 21.14 -21.92
CA THR A 469 -6.66 20.57 -20.56
C THR A 469 -5.18 20.53 -20.20
N SER A 470 -4.64 21.67 -19.73
CA SER A 470 -3.28 21.80 -19.20
C SER A 470 -3.23 21.44 -17.71
N GLY A 471 -3.54 20.19 -17.36
CA GLY A 471 -3.49 19.68 -15.97
C GLY A 471 -2.75 18.36 -15.85
N ALA A 472 -2.04 18.14 -14.74
CA ALA A 472 -1.43 16.86 -14.40
C ALA A 472 -2.51 15.81 -14.09
N LEU A 473 -2.36 14.61 -14.64
CA LEU A 473 -3.23 13.44 -14.40
C LEU A 473 -3.03 12.86 -13.01
N PHE A 474 -1.80 12.92 -12.49
CA PHE A 474 -1.45 12.43 -11.16
C PHE A 474 -0.91 13.56 -10.28
N VAL A 475 -1.44 13.68 -9.07
CA VAL A 475 -1.03 14.72 -8.11
C VAL A 475 -0.66 14.05 -6.76
N PRO A 476 0.46 14.45 -6.12
CA PRO A 476 0.82 13.95 -4.79
C PRO A 476 -0.14 14.40 -3.68
N ASP A 477 -0.81 15.54 -3.86
CA ASP A 477 -1.63 16.24 -2.87
C ASP A 477 -2.60 15.34 -2.10
N HIS A 478 -2.54 15.34 -0.77
CA HIS A 478 -3.32 14.51 0.17
C HIS A 478 -4.78 14.98 0.42
N TYR A 479 -5.18 16.17 -0.08
CA TYR A 479 -6.41 16.83 0.39
C TYR A 479 -7.45 17.20 -0.67
N SER A 480 -7.14 17.05 -1.96
CA SER A 480 -8.08 17.36 -3.05
C SER A 480 -9.22 16.33 -3.20
N ILE A 481 -10.38 16.82 -3.63
CA ILE A 481 -11.53 15.99 -4.05
C ILE A 481 -11.05 15.07 -5.19
N PRO A 482 -11.40 13.77 -5.20
CA PRO A 482 -11.00 12.89 -6.29
C PRO A 482 -11.44 13.48 -7.63
N ILE A 483 -10.47 13.83 -8.48
CA ILE A 483 -10.77 14.26 -9.85
C ILE A 483 -11.29 13.00 -10.57
N THR A 484 -12.59 12.95 -10.81
CA THR A 484 -13.21 11.85 -11.56
C THR A 484 -12.95 12.07 -13.04
N HIS A 485 -11.80 11.59 -13.52
CA HIS A 485 -11.61 11.39 -14.95
C HIS A 485 -12.63 10.35 -15.43
N GLY A 486 -13.42 10.70 -16.44
CA GLY A 486 -14.35 9.74 -17.06
C GLY A 486 -13.61 8.51 -17.57
N ASN A 487 -14.29 7.35 -17.59
CA ASN A 487 -13.80 6.12 -18.21
C ASN A 487 -12.59 5.44 -17.55
N SER A 488 -12.31 5.70 -16.27
CA SER A 488 -11.21 5.05 -15.50
C SER A 488 -9.82 5.11 -16.16
N LEU A 489 -9.59 6.11 -17.02
CA LEU A 489 -8.33 6.28 -17.76
C LEU A 489 -7.14 6.49 -16.80
N ASP A 490 -7.38 7.19 -15.70
CA ASP A 490 -6.43 7.38 -14.61
C ASP A 490 -5.90 6.04 -14.08
N ILE A 491 -6.77 5.05 -13.90
CA ILE A 491 -6.38 3.72 -13.44
C ILE A 491 -5.60 2.96 -14.52
N LEU A 492 -6.08 2.96 -15.78
CA LEU A 492 -5.40 2.28 -16.89
C LEU A 492 -3.96 2.78 -17.09
N VAL A 493 -3.79 4.10 -17.07
CA VAL A 493 -2.48 4.74 -17.22
C VAL A 493 -1.62 4.46 -15.99
N ALA A 494 -2.17 4.56 -14.77
CA ALA A 494 -1.42 4.32 -13.55
C ALA A 494 -0.90 2.89 -13.46
N VAL A 495 -1.73 1.88 -13.76
CA VAL A 495 -1.33 0.47 -13.76
C VAL A 495 -0.20 0.22 -14.76
N LEU A 496 -0.33 0.71 -16.00
CA LEU A 496 0.67 0.50 -17.06
C LEU A 496 2.01 1.15 -16.71
N ARG A 497 2.00 2.45 -16.35
CA ARG A 497 3.21 3.20 -16.00
C ARG A 497 3.87 2.64 -14.74
N THR A 498 3.09 2.26 -13.74
CA THR A 498 3.63 1.67 -12.50
C THR A 498 4.28 0.31 -12.77
N ARG A 499 3.70 -0.54 -13.63
CA ARG A 499 4.35 -1.81 -14.04
C ARG A 499 5.69 -1.58 -14.75
N PHE A 500 5.81 -0.53 -15.56
CA PHE A 500 7.07 -0.15 -16.20
C PHE A 500 8.13 0.23 -15.15
N TYR A 501 7.79 1.11 -14.19
CA TYR A 501 8.72 1.52 -13.14
C TYR A 501 9.09 0.38 -12.21
N PHE A 502 8.14 -0.50 -11.87
CA PHE A 502 8.41 -1.74 -11.16
C PHE A 502 9.44 -2.62 -11.89
N LEU A 503 9.28 -2.81 -13.20
CA LEU A 503 10.22 -3.62 -13.98
C LEU A 503 11.61 -2.98 -14.05
N LYS A 504 11.67 -1.65 -14.19
CA LYS A 504 12.93 -0.89 -14.14
C LYS A 504 13.62 -1.04 -12.77
N TYR A 505 12.85 -0.93 -11.69
CA TYR A 505 13.31 -1.22 -10.33
C TYR A 505 13.88 -2.63 -10.21
N MET A 506 13.18 -3.65 -10.72
CA MET A 506 13.67 -5.04 -10.69
C MET A 506 14.99 -5.24 -11.43
N ILE A 507 15.16 -4.60 -12.58
CA ILE A 507 16.38 -4.70 -13.39
C ILE A 507 17.59 -4.11 -12.65
N TYR A 508 17.44 -2.95 -12.00
CA TYR A 508 18.54 -2.23 -11.35
C TYR A 508 18.75 -2.54 -9.86
N ARG A 509 17.78 -3.18 -9.20
CA ARG A 509 17.88 -3.55 -7.77
C ARG A 509 19.13 -4.33 -7.35
N PRO A 510 19.74 -5.21 -8.18
CA PRO A 510 20.99 -5.88 -7.81
C PRO A 510 22.13 -4.92 -7.43
N PHE A 511 22.15 -3.69 -7.96
CA PHE A 511 23.17 -2.70 -7.63
C PHE A 511 22.96 -2.11 -6.24
N VAL A 512 21.72 -1.91 -5.80
CA VAL A 512 21.43 -1.51 -4.40
C VAL A 512 21.90 -2.58 -3.43
N TYR A 513 21.67 -3.87 -3.76
CA TYR A 513 22.23 -4.98 -2.98
C TYR A 513 23.77 -4.95 -2.95
N LYS A 514 24.42 -4.71 -4.11
CA LYS A 514 25.88 -4.58 -4.19
C LYS A 514 26.40 -3.42 -3.33
N ALA A 515 25.73 -2.27 -3.36
CA ALA A 515 26.10 -1.09 -2.58
C ALA A 515 26.02 -1.35 -1.06
N LEU A 516 25.03 -2.12 -0.60
CA LEU A 516 24.84 -2.43 0.82
C LEU A 516 25.80 -3.50 1.35
N HIS A 517 26.21 -4.46 0.52
CA HIS A 517 26.97 -5.63 0.99
C HIS A 517 28.42 -5.69 0.53
N TYR A 518 28.75 -4.96 -0.54
CA TYR A 518 30.08 -4.93 -1.14
C TYR A 518 30.43 -3.51 -1.59
N PRO A 519 30.34 -2.49 -0.71
CA PRO A 519 30.60 -1.09 -1.06
C PRO A 519 31.99 -0.90 -1.67
N GLU A 520 32.99 -1.66 -1.24
CA GLU A 520 34.36 -1.64 -1.74
C GLU A 520 34.52 -2.11 -3.20
N LYS A 521 33.53 -2.86 -3.74
CA LYS A 521 33.53 -3.37 -5.12
C LYS A 521 32.71 -2.50 -6.07
N MET A 522 32.18 -1.37 -5.61
CA MET A 522 31.34 -0.48 -6.41
C MET A 522 32.16 0.34 -7.41
N THR A 523 31.78 0.26 -8.68
CA THR A 523 32.33 1.13 -9.74
C THR A 523 31.47 2.38 -9.93
N ALA A 524 32.01 3.40 -10.62
CA ALA A 524 31.23 4.58 -10.98
C ALA A 524 30.01 4.24 -11.86
N GLU A 525 30.10 3.19 -12.68
CA GLU A 525 28.96 2.69 -13.45
C GLU A 525 27.90 2.05 -12.53
N ASP A 526 28.32 1.27 -11.53
CA ASP A 526 27.40 0.69 -10.54
C ASP A 526 26.65 1.76 -9.75
N ILE A 527 27.33 2.85 -9.37
CA ILE A 527 26.72 3.99 -8.68
C ILE A 527 25.63 4.63 -9.55
N ASN A 528 25.89 4.83 -10.85
CA ASN A 528 24.87 5.32 -11.78
C ASN A 528 23.68 4.37 -11.91
N ASN A 529 23.91 3.06 -11.85
CA ASN A 529 22.85 2.07 -11.85
C ASN A 529 22.06 2.03 -10.52
N CYS A 530 22.71 2.26 -9.36
CA CYS A 530 22.02 2.48 -8.08
C CYS A 530 21.10 3.69 -8.16
N LYS A 531 21.57 4.81 -8.70
CA LYS A 531 20.76 6.00 -8.96
C LYS A 531 19.56 5.67 -9.84
N ALA A 532 19.73 4.91 -10.93
CA ALA A 532 18.63 4.50 -11.79
C ALA A 532 17.59 3.64 -11.04
N CYS A 533 18.05 2.75 -10.14
CA CYS A 533 17.17 1.97 -9.26
C CYS A 533 16.36 2.87 -8.33
N LEU A 534 17.03 3.76 -7.59
CA LEU A 534 16.36 4.65 -6.62
C LEU A 534 15.38 5.59 -7.33
N LYS A 535 15.75 6.16 -8.49
CA LYS A 535 14.82 6.97 -9.30
C LYS A 535 13.59 6.18 -9.75
N SER A 536 13.73 4.90 -10.08
CA SER A 536 12.58 4.07 -10.45
C SER A 536 11.65 3.73 -9.28
N CYS A 537 12.05 4.00 -8.03
CA CYS A 537 11.22 3.80 -6.84
C CYS A 537 10.37 5.03 -6.48
N LEU A 538 10.57 6.16 -7.14
CA LEU A 538 9.93 7.42 -6.78
C LEU A 538 8.52 7.55 -7.37
N ARG A 539 7.60 8.15 -6.58
CA ARG A 539 6.30 8.69 -7.01
C ARG A 539 5.53 7.79 -8.00
N TRP A 540 5.30 6.52 -7.64
CA TRP A 540 4.55 5.61 -8.51
C TRP A 540 3.12 6.11 -8.73
N PRO A 541 2.63 6.21 -9.97
CA PRO A 541 1.28 6.74 -10.26
C PRO A 541 0.14 6.11 -9.45
N LEU A 542 0.27 4.83 -9.06
CA LEU A 542 -0.72 4.14 -8.23
C LEU A 542 -0.87 4.70 -6.81
N CYS A 543 0.19 5.26 -6.21
CA CYS A 543 0.11 5.86 -4.87
C CYS A 543 -0.30 7.34 -4.90
N MET A 544 -0.52 7.91 -6.08
CA MET A 544 -0.92 9.30 -6.28
C MET A 544 -2.43 9.42 -6.53
N SER A 545 -2.99 10.61 -6.31
CA SER A 545 -4.38 10.91 -6.67
C SER A 545 -4.50 11.05 -8.19
N PRO A 546 -5.57 10.57 -8.85
CA PRO A 546 -6.75 9.89 -8.28
C PRO A 546 -6.67 8.37 -7.96
N PRO A 547 -5.78 7.53 -8.53
CA PRO A 547 -5.76 6.09 -8.28
C PRO A 547 -5.74 5.67 -6.82
N ARG A 548 -4.97 6.37 -5.98
CA ARG A 548 -4.89 6.07 -4.54
C ARG A 548 -6.24 6.18 -3.83
N ASP A 549 -7.16 6.99 -4.36
CA ASP A 549 -8.49 7.23 -3.81
C ASP A 549 -9.53 6.23 -4.33
N LYS A 550 -9.13 5.36 -5.27
CA LYS A 550 -9.97 4.36 -5.95
C LYS A 550 -9.46 2.93 -5.70
N LYS A 551 -8.92 2.64 -4.51
CA LYS A 551 -8.22 1.36 -4.21
C LYS A 551 -9.05 0.12 -4.56
N ARG A 552 -10.39 0.16 -4.42
CA ARG A 552 -11.27 -0.98 -4.77
C ARG A 552 -11.29 -1.34 -6.26
N LEU A 553 -10.93 -0.41 -7.14
CA LEU A 553 -10.88 -0.63 -8.59
C LEU A 553 -9.49 -1.10 -9.06
N LEU A 554 -8.48 -1.03 -8.19
CA LEU A 554 -7.11 -1.37 -8.56
C LEU A 554 -6.89 -2.89 -8.54
N PRO A 555 -6.28 -3.45 -9.60
CA PRO A 555 -6.02 -4.88 -9.67
C PRO A 555 -4.86 -5.27 -8.76
N GLN A 556 -4.91 -6.49 -8.20
CA GLN A 556 -3.78 -7.11 -7.49
C GLN A 556 -3.19 -6.23 -6.37
N LEU A 557 -4.05 -5.56 -5.58
CA LEU A 557 -3.67 -4.67 -4.46
C LEU A 557 -2.56 -5.24 -3.58
N PHE A 558 -2.65 -6.53 -3.28
CA PHE A 558 -1.67 -7.30 -2.54
C PHE A 558 -0.24 -7.16 -3.08
N SER A 559 -0.05 -7.35 -4.39
CA SER A 559 1.27 -7.29 -5.03
C SER A 559 1.87 -5.88 -4.94
N TRP A 560 1.03 -4.84 -5.04
CA TRP A 560 1.49 -3.47 -4.89
C TRP A 560 1.94 -3.17 -3.46
N THR A 561 1.16 -3.59 -2.46
CA THR A 561 1.51 -3.42 -1.05
C THR A 561 2.86 -4.05 -0.71
N GLN A 562 3.13 -5.27 -1.17
CA GLN A 562 4.41 -5.94 -0.93
C GLN A 562 5.59 -5.22 -1.57
N ASN A 563 5.41 -4.74 -2.80
CA ASN A 563 6.45 -4.01 -3.52
C ASN A 563 6.74 -2.64 -2.87
N PHE A 564 5.70 -1.93 -2.42
CA PHE A 564 5.85 -0.69 -1.65
C PHE A 564 6.56 -0.92 -0.31
N LEU A 565 6.22 -1.99 0.42
CA LEU A 565 6.93 -2.36 1.64
C LEU A 565 8.42 -2.60 1.37
N GLY A 566 8.75 -3.30 0.29
CA GLY A 566 10.14 -3.52 -0.13
C GLY A 566 10.89 -2.22 -0.46
N ILE A 567 10.23 -1.26 -1.13
CA ILE A 567 10.81 0.04 -1.46
C ILE A 567 11.02 0.90 -0.21
N LEU A 568 10.06 0.89 0.73
CA LEU A 568 10.17 1.60 2.00
C LEU A 568 11.39 1.15 2.81
N PHE A 569 11.69 -0.15 2.82
CA PHE A 569 12.94 -0.65 3.40
C PHE A 569 14.16 -0.13 2.66
N ILE A 570 14.15 -0.06 1.33
CA ILE A 570 15.27 0.51 0.57
C ILE A 570 15.49 1.98 0.94
N PHE A 571 14.42 2.80 1.02
CA PHE A 571 14.54 4.19 1.45
C PHE A 571 15.09 4.30 2.87
N HIS A 572 14.66 3.43 3.78
CA HIS A 572 15.26 3.38 5.12
C HIS A 572 16.74 2.96 5.07
N MET A 573 17.14 2.03 4.21
CA MET A 573 18.56 1.67 4.04
C MET A 573 19.40 2.84 3.49
N THR A 574 18.81 3.77 2.72
CA THR A 574 19.55 4.96 2.25
C THR A 574 19.95 5.91 3.39
N THR A 575 19.26 5.89 4.53
CA THR A 575 19.63 6.69 5.71
C THR A 575 20.65 6.00 6.60
N GLN A 576 20.84 4.69 6.45
CA GLN A 576 21.78 3.89 7.24
C GLN A 576 23.13 3.67 6.54
N SER A 577 23.15 3.64 5.20
CA SER A 577 24.36 3.36 4.41
C SER A 577 25.00 4.65 3.92
N GLU A 578 26.27 4.88 4.27
CA GLU A 578 27.04 6.06 3.82
C GLU A 578 27.09 6.19 2.29
N LEU A 579 27.30 5.08 1.57
CA LEU A 579 27.38 5.10 0.11
C LEU A 579 26.04 5.45 -0.54
N LEU A 580 24.94 4.86 -0.05
CA LEU A 580 23.61 5.17 -0.58
C LEU A 580 23.16 6.58 -0.18
N GLY A 581 23.50 7.03 1.03
CA GLY A 581 23.30 8.41 1.48
C GLY A 581 24.00 9.40 0.53
N TYR A 582 25.28 9.18 0.23
CA TYR A 582 26.03 9.97 -0.75
C TYR A 582 25.36 10.02 -2.13
N VAL A 583 24.84 8.88 -2.61
CA VAL A 583 24.11 8.83 -3.89
C VAL A 583 22.82 9.64 -3.84
N CYS A 584 22.09 9.60 -2.72
CA CYS A 584 20.90 10.40 -2.49
C CYS A 584 21.24 11.90 -2.50
N ASP A 585 22.20 12.31 -1.68
CA ASP A 585 22.59 13.73 -1.51
C ASP A 585 23.12 14.36 -2.81
N THR A 586 23.79 13.57 -3.66
CA THR A 586 24.42 14.07 -4.90
C THR A 586 23.45 14.12 -6.10
N HIS A 587 22.37 13.33 -6.11
CA HIS A 587 21.61 13.06 -7.33
C HIS A 587 20.10 13.23 -7.24
N PHE A 588 19.57 13.53 -6.06
CA PHE A 588 18.15 13.66 -5.79
C PHE A 588 17.85 15.04 -5.19
N GLU A 589 16.64 15.53 -5.42
CA GLU A 589 16.20 16.78 -4.80
C GLU A 589 15.84 16.54 -3.32
N PRO A 590 16.12 17.51 -2.42
CA PRO A 590 15.74 17.38 -1.02
C PRO A 590 14.24 17.11 -0.86
N GLY A 591 13.86 16.07 -0.12
CA GLY A 591 12.46 15.72 0.13
C GLY A 591 11.81 14.78 -0.90
N GLU A 592 12.48 14.47 -2.02
CA GLU A 592 11.89 13.65 -3.10
C GLU A 592 11.64 12.19 -2.67
N LEU A 593 12.57 11.63 -1.89
CA LEU A 593 12.43 10.28 -1.32
C LEU A 593 11.39 10.27 -0.21
N GLU A 594 11.38 11.28 0.65
CA GLU A 594 10.44 11.41 1.76
C GLU A 594 9.00 11.56 1.29
N GLU A 595 8.76 12.33 0.21
CA GLU A 595 7.44 12.44 -0.41
C GLU A 595 6.98 11.08 -0.96
N SER A 596 7.87 10.35 -1.65
CA SER A 596 7.57 9.02 -2.18
C SER A 596 7.29 8.02 -1.05
N ALA A 597 8.09 8.06 0.03
CA ALA A 597 7.91 7.24 1.21
C ALA A 597 6.56 7.54 1.89
N SER A 598 6.19 8.80 2.04
CA SER A 598 4.89 9.23 2.59
C SER A 598 3.72 8.65 1.80
N LEU A 599 3.73 8.77 0.46
CA LEU A 599 2.69 8.21 -0.40
C LEU A 599 2.57 6.68 -0.29
N MET A 600 3.69 5.98 -0.13
CA MET A 600 3.70 4.52 0.04
C MET A 600 3.26 4.09 1.44
N LEU A 601 3.66 4.82 2.49
CA LEU A 601 3.19 4.60 3.86
C LEU A 601 1.68 4.79 3.96
N ASP A 602 1.15 5.82 3.30
CA ASP A 602 -0.29 6.07 3.19
C ASP A 602 -1.04 4.90 2.54
N TRP A 603 -0.43 4.31 1.51
CA TRP A 603 -0.97 3.12 0.88
C TRP A 603 -1.04 1.96 1.87
N VAL A 604 0.08 1.61 2.51
CA VAL A 604 0.16 0.49 3.46
C VAL A 604 -0.78 0.71 4.65
N TYR A 605 -0.88 1.94 5.14
CA TYR A 605 -1.77 2.30 6.25
C TYR A 605 -3.25 2.06 5.94
N ASP A 606 -3.70 2.34 4.72
CA ASP A 606 -5.07 2.02 4.32
C ASP A 606 -5.26 0.52 4.13
N MET A 607 -4.27 -0.12 3.48
CA MET A 607 -4.34 -1.53 3.15
C MET A 607 -4.30 -2.43 4.38
N LYS A 608 -3.67 -2.00 5.50
CA LYS A 608 -3.63 -2.78 6.75
C LYS A 608 -5.02 -3.19 7.23
N LYS A 609 -6.07 -2.42 6.91
CA LYS A 609 -7.45 -2.71 7.31
C LYS A 609 -8.12 -3.82 6.50
N VAL A 610 -7.59 -4.17 5.33
CA VAL A 610 -8.20 -5.15 4.40
C VAL A 610 -7.25 -6.26 3.97
N ASP A 611 -5.94 -6.07 4.15
CA ASP A 611 -4.89 -6.99 3.75
C ASP A 611 -4.02 -7.35 4.97
N CYS A 612 -3.95 -8.64 5.28
CA CYS A 612 -3.20 -9.18 6.41
C CYS A 612 -1.68 -9.01 6.26
N ILE A 613 -1.15 -8.91 5.03
CA ILE A 613 0.26 -8.59 4.79
C ILE A 613 0.54 -7.13 5.02
N ALA A 614 -0.36 -6.26 4.58
CA ALA A 614 -0.25 -4.84 4.89
C ALA A 614 -0.26 -4.62 6.39
N GLU A 615 -1.06 -5.38 7.15
CA GLU A 615 -1.09 -5.38 8.61
C GLU A 615 0.22 -5.87 9.23
N TRP A 616 0.73 -7.03 8.79
CA TRP A 616 2.02 -7.54 9.24
C TRP A 616 3.17 -6.56 8.92
N GLY A 617 3.24 -6.08 7.68
CA GLY A 617 4.24 -5.10 7.24
C GLY A 617 4.11 -3.78 7.98
N TRP A 618 2.88 -3.33 8.28
CA TRP A 618 2.64 -2.14 9.10
C TRP A 618 3.20 -2.30 10.51
N ARG A 619 3.03 -3.46 11.17
CA ARG A 619 3.61 -3.71 12.50
C ARG A 619 5.14 -3.58 12.51
N ILE A 620 5.80 -3.91 11.39
CA ILE A 620 7.24 -3.74 11.23
C ILE A 620 7.59 -2.25 11.01
N LEU A 621 6.90 -1.60 10.07
CA LEU A 621 7.13 -0.19 9.74
C LEU A 621 6.81 0.75 10.90
N GLU A 622 5.81 0.43 11.71
CA GLU A 622 5.38 1.24 12.86
C GLU A 622 6.47 1.31 13.94
N ARG A 623 7.18 0.20 14.17
CA ARG A 623 8.34 0.18 15.08
C ARG A 623 9.54 0.94 14.51
N LEU A 624 9.60 1.09 13.19
CA LEU A 624 10.58 1.90 12.47
C LEU A 624 10.12 3.36 12.26
N SER A 625 8.91 3.74 12.71
CA SER A 625 8.20 4.94 12.22
C SER A 625 8.92 6.26 12.52
N SER A 626 9.53 6.45 13.69
CA SER A 626 10.33 7.66 13.98
C SER A 626 11.55 7.77 13.05
N GLN A 627 12.21 6.64 12.75
CA GLN A 627 13.42 6.60 11.92
C GLN A 627 13.10 6.68 10.42
N ILE A 628 11.96 6.15 9.99
CA ILE A 628 11.45 6.27 8.62
C ILE A 628 11.00 7.71 8.33
N ASP A 629 10.43 8.40 9.32
CA ASP A 629 10.06 9.81 9.22
C ASP A 629 11.27 10.77 9.29
N GLY A 630 12.48 10.21 9.35
CA GLY A 630 13.75 10.95 9.32
C GLY A 630 14.17 11.53 10.67
N VAL A 631 13.64 11.04 11.80
CA VAL A 631 14.10 11.45 13.13
C VAL A 631 15.33 10.61 13.52
N PRO A 632 16.51 11.23 13.73
CA PRO A 632 17.72 10.52 14.15
C PRO A 632 17.55 9.83 15.52
N ALA A 633 18.13 8.64 15.68
CA ALA A 633 17.99 7.82 16.90
C ALA A 633 18.47 8.54 18.17
N ASP A 634 19.52 9.35 18.04
CA ASP A 634 20.07 10.20 19.08
C ASP A 634 19.11 11.33 19.50
N LEU A 635 18.36 11.89 18.54
CA LEU A 635 17.35 12.92 18.79
C LEU A 635 16.11 12.28 19.44
N GLU A 636 15.69 11.13 18.93
CA GLU A 636 14.59 10.36 19.52
C GLU A 636 14.87 9.98 20.98
N ALA A 637 16.08 9.49 21.30
CA ALA A 637 16.49 9.21 22.67
C ALA A 637 16.44 10.46 23.56
N SER A 638 16.92 11.60 23.05
CA SER A 638 16.87 12.90 23.75
C SER A 638 15.43 13.32 24.08
N ILE A 639 14.53 13.21 23.10
CA ILE A 639 13.13 13.62 23.23
C ILE A 639 12.36 12.71 24.20
N ARG A 640 12.56 11.38 24.11
CA ARG A 640 11.97 10.41 25.04
C ARG A 640 12.44 10.66 26.47
N PHE A 641 13.74 10.92 26.65
CA PHE A 641 14.31 11.28 27.95
C PHE A 641 13.70 12.58 28.50
N ALA A 642 13.57 13.62 27.66
CA ALA A 642 12.94 14.87 28.04
C ALA A 642 11.45 14.71 28.40
N GLY A 643 10.70 13.90 27.65
CA GLY A 643 9.31 13.59 27.94
C GLY A 643 9.10 12.86 29.27
N ALA A 644 9.96 11.89 29.60
CA ALA A 644 9.95 11.23 30.90
C ALA A 644 10.22 12.22 32.05
N ARG A 645 11.21 13.11 31.89
CA ARG A 645 11.52 14.18 32.84
C ARG A 645 10.38 15.18 33.01
N LEU A 646 9.73 15.58 31.91
CA LEU A 646 8.55 16.46 31.94
C LEU A 646 7.41 15.81 32.74
N THR A 647 7.15 14.53 32.51
CA THR A 647 6.12 13.77 33.24
C THR A 647 6.42 13.74 34.73
N GLN A 648 7.66 13.44 35.11
CA GLN A 648 8.11 13.43 36.50
C GLN A 648 7.95 14.80 37.17
N ALA A 649 8.38 15.87 36.51
CA ALA A 649 8.28 17.23 37.04
C ALA A 649 6.83 17.71 37.16
N ALA A 650 5.99 17.37 36.18
CA ALA A 650 4.56 17.66 36.23
C ALA A 650 3.88 16.93 37.40
N GLY A 651 4.24 15.67 37.66
CA GLY A 651 3.77 14.92 38.82
C GLY A 651 4.09 15.63 40.15
N VAL A 652 5.32 16.12 40.31
CA VAL A 652 5.75 16.88 41.49
C VAL A 652 4.96 18.18 41.65
N LEU A 653 4.82 18.97 40.58
CA LEU A 653 4.10 20.25 40.61
C LEU A 653 2.60 20.08 40.89
N LEU A 654 2.00 18.98 40.43
CA LEU A 654 0.62 18.60 40.73
C LEU A 654 0.46 17.93 42.11
N ARG A 655 1.56 17.74 42.86
CA ARG A 655 1.61 17.06 44.16
C ARG A 655 1.03 15.64 44.10
N LEU A 656 1.29 14.94 42.99
CA LEU A 656 0.91 13.54 42.83
C LEU A 656 1.92 12.63 43.55
N PRO A 657 1.47 11.52 44.14
CA PRO A 657 2.34 10.46 44.61
C PRO A 657 3.27 9.92 43.51
N GLN A 658 4.46 9.45 43.91
CA GLN A 658 5.50 8.99 42.98
C GLN A 658 5.08 7.76 42.18
N ASP A 659 4.25 6.87 42.74
CA ASP A 659 3.69 5.72 42.04
C ASP A 659 2.80 6.15 40.87
N VAL A 660 1.97 7.19 41.03
CA VAL A 660 1.15 7.76 39.95
C VAL A 660 2.03 8.36 38.85
N ALA A 661 3.05 9.13 39.23
CA ALA A 661 4.00 9.72 38.26
C ALA A 661 4.81 8.63 37.52
N ALA A 662 5.27 7.60 38.24
CA ALA A 662 5.99 6.47 37.68
C ALA A 662 5.11 5.65 36.72
N GLN A 663 3.85 5.38 37.08
CA GLN A 663 2.89 4.74 36.20
C GLN A 663 2.69 5.55 34.92
N ALA A 664 2.55 6.88 35.02
CA ALA A 664 2.44 7.76 33.87
C ALA A 664 3.67 7.68 32.94
N ILE A 665 4.88 7.62 33.50
CA ILE A 665 6.12 7.48 32.71
C ILE A 665 6.18 6.12 32.01
N VAL A 666 5.75 5.03 32.66
CA VAL A 666 5.69 3.71 32.01
C VAL A 666 4.66 3.70 30.88
N LEU A 667 3.48 4.31 31.07
CA LEU A 667 2.48 4.46 29.99
C LEU A 667 3.03 5.29 28.82
N TYR A 668 3.75 6.38 29.12
CA TYR A 668 4.44 7.19 28.12
C TYR A 668 5.47 6.36 27.34
N SER A 669 6.31 5.58 28.03
CA SER A 669 7.30 4.72 27.38
C SER A 669 6.66 3.61 26.54
N ARG A 670 5.57 2.99 27.01
CA ARG A 670 4.83 1.99 26.24
C ARG A 670 4.25 2.56 24.96
N PHE A 671 3.71 3.78 25.01
CA PHE A 671 3.14 4.45 23.85
C PHE A 671 4.15 4.52 22.69
N TRP A 672 5.39 4.91 22.95
CA TRP A 672 6.44 5.02 21.91
C TRP A 672 6.99 3.68 21.40
N VAL A 673 6.59 2.55 22.01
CA VAL A 673 7.05 1.20 21.63
C VAL A 673 5.95 0.41 20.89
N THR A 674 4.67 0.71 21.12
CA THR A 674 3.55 -0.03 20.51
C THR A 674 3.09 0.56 19.17
N GLU A 675 2.23 1.58 19.23
CA GLU A 675 1.55 2.21 18.08
C GLU A 675 1.52 3.75 18.20
N GLY A 676 2.45 4.30 18.97
CA GLY A 676 2.48 5.73 19.31
C GLY A 676 2.74 6.66 18.14
N GLY A 677 3.10 6.12 16.97
CA GLY A 677 3.48 6.88 15.79
C GLY A 677 4.81 7.62 15.97
N SER A 678 5.15 8.42 14.97
CA SER A 678 6.39 9.18 14.91
C SER A 678 6.35 10.44 15.79
N LEU A 679 7.53 10.87 16.26
CA LEU A 679 7.74 12.15 16.94
C LEU A 679 7.41 13.38 16.05
N ARG A 680 7.27 13.19 14.74
CA ARG A 680 6.74 14.20 13.80
C ARG A 680 5.22 14.22 13.71
N THR A 681 4.55 13.21 14.24
CA THR A 681 3.07 13.14 14.30
C THR A 681 2.55 13.53 15.68
N PHE A 682 3.23 13.10 16.74
CA PHE A 682 2.82 13.33 18.12
C PHE A 682 3.92 14.03 18.92
N GLY A 683 3.57 15.14 19.59
CA GLY A 683 4.50 15.85 20.45
C GLY A 683 4.69 15.13 21.79
N ALA A 684 5.95 14.94 22.20
CA ALA A 684 6.28 14.34 23.50
C ALA A 684 5.61 15.04 24.68
N ARG A 685 5.44 16.37 24.62
CA ARG A 685 4.68 17.17 25.58
C ARG A 685 3.24 16.69 25.75
N ASP A 686 2.52 16.52 24.64
CA ASP A 686 1.09 16.24 24.67
C ASP A 686 0.83 14.79 25.07
N VAL A 687 1.68 13.86 24.63
CA VAL A 687 1.64 12.45 25.05
C VAL A 687 1.96 12.33 26.54
N SER A 688 2.98 13.04 27.02
CA SER A 688 3.33 13.10 28.45
C SER A 688 2.16 13.61 29.29
N ALA A 689 1.53 14.73 28.89
CA ALA A 689 0.38 15.31 29.58
C ALA A 689 -0.83 14.35 29.60
N ALA A 690 -1.10 13.67 28.48
CA ALA A 690 -2.16 12.69 28.38
C ALA A 690 -1.92 11.46 29.26
N CYS A 691 -0.69 10.93 29.30
CA CYS A 691 -0.34 9.79 30.14
C CYS A 691 -0.45 10.13 31.63
N LEU A 692 -0.01 11.32 32.04
CA LEU A 692 -0.15 11.79 33.42
C LEU A 692 -1.60 12.04 33.82
N TYR A 693 -2.38 12.66 32.93
CA TYR A 693 -3.81 12.87 33.14
C TYR A 693 -4.55 11.53 33.29
N LEU A 694 -4.26 10.55 32.43
CA LEU A 694 -4.84 9.22 32.46
C LEU A 694 -4.49 8.47 33.75
N ALA A 695 -3.20 8.43 34.12
CA ALA A 695 -2.75 7.78 35.35
C ALA A 695 -3.36 8.42 36.60
N ALA A 696 -3.36 9.76 36.67
CA ALA A 696 -3.98 10.48 37.78
C ALA A 696 -5.49 10.23 37.88
N LYS A 697 -6.20 10.22 36.74
CA LYS A 697 -7.65 9.97 36.66
C LYS A 697 -8.04 8.59 37.19
N LEU A 698 -7.18 7.58 37.01
CA LEU A 698 -7.40 6.21 37.49
C LEU A 698 -6.91 5.98 38.93
N SER A 699 -6.17 6.95 39.49
CA SER A 699 -5.64 6.88 40.86
C SER A 699 -6.60 7.49 41.89
N ALA A 700 -6.22 7.43 43.17
CA ALA A 700 -6.91 8.13 44.25
C ALA A 700 -6.75 9.68 44.20
N HIS A 701 -5.94 10.21 43.28
CA HIS A 701 -5.61 11.62 43.16
C HIS A 701 -5.95 12.19 41.77
N PRO A 702 -7.24 12.20 41.35
CA PRO A 702 -7.64 12.71 40.05
C PRO A 702 -7.34 14.21 39.90
N GLN A 703 -6.82 14.60 38.73
CA GLN A 703 -6.50 15.98 38.40
C GLN A 703 -7.46 16.53 37.34
N SER A 704 -7.76 17.83 37.42
CA SER A 704 -8.54 18.48 36.37
C SER A 704 -7.67 18.71 35.11
N PRO A 705 -8.24 18.65 33.89
CA PRO A 705 -7.52 18.99 32.67
C PRO A 705 -6.84 20.38 32.73
N ARG A 706 -7.47 21.35 33.40
CA ARG A 706 -6.93 22.69 33.58
C ARG A 706 -5.67 22.70 34.42
N ASN A 707 -5.63 21.95 35.52
CA ASN A 707 -4.43 21.86 36.37
C ASN A 707 -3.27 21.24 35.60
N VAL A 708 -3.52 20.14 34.88
CA VAL A 708 -2.49 19.48 34.06
C VAL A 708 -1.96 20.46 33.00
N LEU A 709 -2.85 21.10 32.24
CA LEU A 709 -2.43 22.01 31.17
C LEU A 709 -1.69 23.26 31.69
N ASN A 710 -2.07 23.82 32.83
CA ASN A 710 -1.36 24.94 33.44
C ASN A 710 0.06 24.55 33.86
N VAL A 711 0.23 23.35 34.42
CA VAL A 711 1.56 22.83 34.80
C VAL A 711 2.44 22.62 33.56
N TYR A 712 1.90 22.02 32.50
CA TYR A 712 2.65 21.86 31.24
C TYR A 712 2.94 23.20 30.55
N ALA A 713 2.06 24.21 30.68
CA ALA A 713 2.34 25.55 30.19
C ALA A 713 3.52 26.19 30.93
N LEU A 714 3.61 26.03 32.25
CA LEU A 714 4.75 26.49 33.04
C LEU A 714 6.04 25.74 32.67
N LEU A 715 5.99 24.41 32.59
CA LEU A 715 7.18 23.57 32.34
C LEU A 715 7.84 23.79 30.98
N VAL A 716 7.06 24.24 29.98
CA VAL A 716 7.55 24.54 28.62
C VAL A 716 7.85 26.04 28.44
N SER A 717 7.43 26.89 29.39
CA SER A 717 7.72 28.33 29.33
C SER A 717 9.17 28.65 29.70
N PRO A 718 9.68 29.85 29.36
CA PRO A 718 10.99 30.32 29.84
C PRO A 718 11.12 30.39 31.36
N ALA A 719 9.99 30.38 32.08
CA ALA A 719 9.92 30.33 33.53
C ALA A 719 10.07 28.90 34.10
N SER A 720 10.39 27.91 33.27
CA SER A 720 10.47 26.51 33.68
C SER A 720 11.47 26.31 34.82
N PRO A 721 11.11 25.57 35.88
CA PRO A 721 12.03 25.20 36.94
C PRO A 721 13.03 24.11 36.53
N LEU A 722 12.93 23.58 35.30
CA LEU A 722 13.79 22.50 34.83
C LEU A 722 15.20 23.01 34.45
N PRO A 723 16.27 22.30 34.83
CA PRO A 723 17.62 22.61 34.36
C PRO A 723 17.72 22.38 32.84
N GLY A 724 18.00 23.45 32.07
CA GLY A 724 18.21 23.38 30.61
C GLY A 724 17.64 24.54 29.79
N GLY A 725 16.68 25.31 30.33
CA GLY A 725 16.03 26.39 29.58
C GLY A 725 16.90 27.62 29.34
N ARG A 726 16.60 28.38 28.28
CA ARG A 726 17.22 29.66 27.86
C ARG A 726 17.39 30.71 28.98
N ALA A 727 16.79 30.52 30.16
CA ALA A 727 16.73 31.48 31.27
C ALA A 727 17.81 31.31 32.35
N ARG A 728 19.04 30.90 32.02
CA ARG A 728 20.20 31.04 32.91
C ARG A 728 21.40 31.70 32.23
N GLY A 729 21.14 32.88 31.69
CA GLY A 729 22.15 33.78 31.14
C GLY A 729 22.11 35.16 31.79
N ALA A 730 22.15 35.26 33.13
CA ALA A 730 22.58 36.48 33.81
C ALA A 730 22.92 36.15 35.27
N ALA A 731 24.13 36.51 35.70
CA ALA A 731 24.53 36.50 37.09
C ALA A 731 23.72 37.54 37.87
N GLY A 732 22.62 37.11 38.50
CA GLY A 732 21.76 37.92 39.36
C GLY A 732 20.58 37.07 39.83
N GLY A 733 20.23 37.11 41.11
CA GLY A 733 19.21 36.22 41.72
C GLY A 733 17.85 36.23 41.01
N PRO A 734 17.01 35.18 41.20
CA PRO A 734 15.81 35.00 40.40
C PRO A 734 14.79 36.11 40.69
N ALA A 735 14.53 36.97 39.70
CA ALA A 735 13.28 37.71 39.65
C ALA A 735 12.12 36.72 39.53
N PRO A 736 10.97 36.93 40.19
CA PRO A 736 9.80 36.08 40.00
C PRO A 736 9.42 36.06 38.51
N PRO A 737 9.21 34.87 37.91
CA PRO A 737 8.86 34.78 36.51
C PRO A 737 7.55 35.53 36.23
N ASP A 738 7.49 36.25 35.11
CA ASP A 738 6.28 36.99 34.70
C ASP A 738 5.09 36.02 34.55
N PRO A 739 4.02 36.17 35.35
CA PRO A 739 2.85 35.30 35.27
C PRO A 739 2.16 35.30 33.91
N GLN A 740 2.34 36.34 33.09
CA GLN A 740 1.80 36.40 31.73
C GLN A 740 2.49 35.41 30.79
N ALA A 741 3.74 35.02 31.06
CA ALA A 741 4.53 34.15 30.18
C ALA A 741 4.02 32.69 30.12
N TYR A 742 3.25 32.26 31.11
CA TYR A 742 2.69 30.91 31.20
C TYR A 742 1.16 30.91 31.42
N TYR A 743 0.51 32.07 31.29
CA TYR A 743 -0.94 32.18 31.37
C TYR A 743 -1.62 31.55 30.15
N LEU A 744 -2.61 30.69 30.38
CA LEU A 744 -3.44 30.12 29.33
C LEU A 744 -4.73 30.94 29.17
N SER A 745 -4.87 31.61 28.03
CA SER A 745 -6.15 32.25 27.67
C SER A 745 -7.26 31.20 27.54
N GLU A 746 -8.52 31.60 27.74
CA GLU A 746 -9.65 30.67 27.65
C GLU A 746 -9.73 29.97 26.29
N GLY A 747 -9.46 30.68 25.19
CA GLY A 747 -9.40 30.08 23.86
C GLY A 747 -8.28 29.03 23.73
N ALA A 748 -7.07 29.34 24.22
CA ALA A 748 -5.95 28.42 24.21
C ALA A 748 -6.19 27.19 25.10
N TYR A 749 -6.82 27.38 26.26
CA TYR A 749 -7.23 26.30 27.15
C TYR A 749 -8.21 25.35 26.47
N LEU A 750 -9.26 25.87 25.81
CA LEU A 750 -10.25 25.03 25.12
C LEU A 750 -9.62 24.20 24.00
N ALA A 751 -8.75 24.81 23.18
CA ALA A 751 -8.00 24.12 22.15
C ALA A 751 -7.08 23.03 22.72
N ARG A 752 -6.27 23.35 23.74
CA ARG A 752 -5.35 22.39 24.38
C ARG A 752 -6.09 21.29 25.14
N ARG A 753 -7.26 21.58 25.73
CA ARG A 753 -8.11 20.57 26.36
C ARG A 753 -8.65 19.57 25.33
N ALA A 754 -9.10 20.05 24.18
CA ALA A 754 -9.54 19.18 23.09
C ALA A 754 -8.39 18.29 22.59
N ALA A 755 -7.17 18.85 22.48
CA ALA A 755 -5.97 18.08 22.13
C ALA A 755 -5.64 17.01 23.18
N LEU A 756 -5.61 17.38 24.47
CA LEU A 756 -5.35 16.45 25.58
C LEU A 756 -6.28 15.24 25.57
N LEU A 757 -7.59 15.45 25.37
CA LEU A 757 -8.58 14.37 25.33
C LEU A 757 -8.44 13.48 24.09
N ARG A 758 -8.08 14.06 22.94
CA ARG A 758 -7.78 13.27 21.73
C ARG A 758 -6.53 12.41 21.92
N THR A 759 -5.47 12.99 22.46
CA THR A 759 -4.22 12.28 22.74
C THR A 759 -4.44 11.18 23.79
N GLU A 760 -5.24 11.44 24.84
CA GLU A 760 -5.64 10.41 25.81
C GLU A 760 -6.34 9.22 25.14
N ALA A 761 -7.31 9.47 24.26
CA ALA A 761 -7.99 8.41 23.52
C ALA A 761 -7.01 7.60 22.64
N ARG A 762 -6.03 8.29 22.03
CA ARG A 762 -4.98 7.64 21.24
C ARG A 762 -4.06 6.77 22.11
N VAL A 763 -3.65 7.25 23.28
CA VAL A 763 -2.85 6.48 24.25
C VAL A 763 -3.61 5.22 24.68
N LEU A 764 -4.90 5.33 25.04
CA LEU A 764 -5.71 4.17 25.41
C LEU A 764 -5.80 3.12 24.30
N ARG A 765 -6.00 3.57 23.06
CA ARG A 765 -6.03 2.69 21.88
C ARG A 765 -4.69 2.00 21.66
N ALA A 766 -3.59 2.76 21.66
CA ALA A 766 -2.25 2.26 21.42
C ALA A 766 -1.79 1.26 22.49
N LEU A 767 -2.36 1.35 23.70
CA LEU A 767 -2.08 0.43 24.81
C LEU A 767 -3.10 -0.71 24.93
N GLY A 768 -4.08 -0.82 24.02
CA GLY A 768 -5.14 -1.83 24.11
C GLY A 768 -5.93 -1.77 25.43
N PHE A 769 -6.08 -0.57 26.00
CA PHE A 769 -6.67 -0.32 27.33
C PHE A 769 -5.90 -0.95 28.51
N GLN A 770 -4.67 -1.45 28.31
CA GLN A 770 -3.81 -1.99 29.37
C GLN A 770 -3.09 -0.86 30.13
N THR A 771 -3.84 -0.19 31.01
CA THR A 771 -3.33 0.94 31.83
C THR A 771 -2.68 0.51 33.14
N HIS A 772 -2.81 -0.76 33.52
CA HIS A 772 -2.19 -1.30 34.73
C HIS A 772 -0.66 -1.40 34.59
N VAL A 773 0.06 -0.94 35.63
CA VAL A 773 1.52 -0.98 35.72
C VAL A 773 1.91 -1.52 37.09
N ALA A 774 2.68 -2.60 37.12
CA ALA A 774 3.29 -3.10 38.35
C ALA A 774 4.61 -2.37 38.58
N LEU A 775 4.75 -1.70 39.73
CA LEU A 775 5.93 -0.90 40.08
C LEU A 775 6.79 -1.60 41.15
N PRO A 776 8.12 -1.44 41.12
CA PRO A 776 9.06 -2.16 41.99
C PRO A 776 9.16 -1.58 43.41
N TYR A 777 8.56 -0.42 43.70
CA TYR A 777 8.75 0.29 44.98
C TYR A 777 8.29 -0.53 46.20
N THR A 778 7.09 -1.11 46.14
CA THR A 778 6.55 -1.93 47.24
C THR A 778 7.36 -3.22 47.41
N VAL A 779 7.76 -3.82 46.29
CA VAL A 779 8.59 -5.04 46.28
C VAL A 779 9.96 -4.78 46.90
N ALA A 780 10.59 -3.64 46.59
CA ALA A 780 11.86 -3.23 47.18
C ALA A 780 11.77 -3.07 48.71
N ILE A 781 10.68 -2.52 49.24
CA ILE A 781 10.47 -2.44 50.70
C ILE A 781 10.32 -3.82 51.31
N ASN A 782 9.55 -4.71 50.70
CA ASN A 782 9.37 -6.08 51.18
C ASN A 782 10.70 -6.85 51.19
N TYR A 783 11.55 -6.65 50.17
CA TYR A 783 12.89 -7.26 50.11
C TYR A 783 13.83 -6.70 51.18
N LEU A 784 13.83 -5.38 51.39
CA LEU A 784 14.61 -4.76 52.46
C LEU A 784 14.17 -5.22 53.86
N GLN A 785 12.87 -5.51 54.05
CA GLN A 785 12.33 -6.12 55.27
C GLN A 785 12.75 -7.58 55.41
N ALA A 786 12.67 -8.37 54.32
CA ALA A 786 13.10 -9.77 54.32
C ALA A 786 14.59 -9.94 54.61
N LEU A 787 15.41 -8.98 54.20
CA LEU A 787 16.85 -8.90 54.47
C LEU A 787 17.19 -8.31 55.86
N ASP A 788 16.19 -8.01 56.69
CA ASP A 788 16.32 -7.43 58.05
C ASP A 788 17.14 -6.11 58.10
N VAL A 789 17.17 -5.35 57.01
CA VAL A 789 17.99 -4.12 56.92
C VAL A 789 17.43 -3.00 57.79
N PHE A 790 16.12 -2.99 58.04
CA PHE A 790 15.47 -1.98 58.88
C PHE A 790 15.75 -2.15 60.38
N GLY A 791 16.36 -3.26 60.80
CA GLY A 791 16.85 -3.43 62.17
C GLY A 791 18.05 -2.51 62.50
N GLY A 792 18.78 -2.04 61.49
CA GLY A 792 19.94 -1.16 61.64
C GLY A 792 19.66 0.32 61.31
N PRO A 793 20.54 1.25 61.75
CA PRO A 793 20.41 2.69 61.44
C PRO A 793 20.57 3.01 59.95
N GLU A 794 21.16 2.10 59.17
CA GLU A 794 21.46 2.26 57.74
C GLU A 794 20.28 1.93 56.82
N GLY A 795 19.26 1.21 57.31
CA GLY A 795 18.15 0.72 56.48
C GLY A 795 17.34 1.83 55.80
N ALA A 796 17.10 2.95 56.50
CA ALA A 796 16.41 4.10 55.92
C ALA A 796 17.23 4.80 54.82
N ALA A 797 18.56 4.81 54.94
CA ALA A 797 19.45 5.35 53.90
C ALA A 797 19.48 4.43 52.68
N LEU A 798 19.55 3.11 52.90
CA LEU A 798 19.53 2.10 51.85
C LEU A 798 18.22 2.13 51.05
N ALA A 799 17.08 2.22 51.73
CA ALA A 799 15.77 2.32 51.09
C ALA A 799 15.67 3.57 50.20
N ARG A 800 16.07 4.75 50.72
CA ARG A 800 16.08 5.99 49.95
C ARG A 800 16.97 5.90 48.72
N ARG A 801 18.16 5.31 48.84
CA ARG A 801 19.09 5.18 47.72
C ARG A 801 18.59 4.18 46.67
N SER A 802 18.00 3.07 47.10
CA SER A 802 17.36 2.09 46.20
C SER A 802 16.21 2.74 45.41
N PHE A 803 15.38 3.53 46.08
CA PHE A 803 14.27 4.26 45.43
C PHE A 803 14.77 5.33 44.45
N ALA A 804 15.91 5.98 44.75
CA ALA A 804 16.53 6.92 43.83
C ALA A 804 16.96 6.22 42.52
N HIS A 805 17.57 5.03 42.60
CA HIS A 805 17.92 4.23 41.43
C HIS A 805 16.69 3.79 40.63
N LEU A 806 15.67 3.27 41.31
CA LEU A 806 14.40 2.88 40.66
C LEU A 806 13.72 4.05 39.96
N THR A 807 13.77 5.25 40.55
CA THR A 807 13.17 6.45 39.98
C THR A 807 13.98 6.98 38.80
N ALA A 808 15.32 6.96 38.88
CA ALA A 808 16.17 7.34 37.75
C ALA A 808 15.95 6.41 36.55
N ALA A 809 15.80 5.11 36.80
CA ALA A 809 15.59 4.09 35.79
C ALA A 809 14.32 4.26 34.95
N LEU A 810 13.32 5.01 35.43
CA LEU A 810 12.12 5.35 34.65
C LEU A 810 12.45 6.17 33.39
N ALA A 811 13.54 6.94 33.42
CA ALA A 811 14.04 7.72 32.30
C ALA A 811 15.22 7.04 31.57
N SER A 812 15.52 5.78 31.88
CA SER A 812 16.62 5.06 31.23
C SER A 812 16.30 4.82 29.75
N PRO A 813 17.23 5.12 28.82
CA PRO A 813 17.05 4.82 27.41
C PRO A 813 17.04 3.30 27.13
N GLN A 814 17.49 2.46 28.06
CA GLN A 814 17.42 1.00 27.98
C GLN A 814 16.02 0.44 28.30
N LEU A 815 15.05 1.29 28.64
CA LEU A 815 13.64 0.92 28.86
C LEU A 815 13.46 -0.26 29.83
N VAL A 816 14.25 -0.30 30.91
CA VAL A 816 14.30 -1.44 31.85
C VAL A 816 12.95 -1.78 32.50
N TYR A 817 12.03 -0.81 32.61
CA TYR A 817 10.65 -1.01 33.08
C TYR A 817 9.73 -1.72 32.09
N LEU A 818 10.14 -1.86 30.83
CA LEU A 818 9.39 -2.59 29.80
C LEU A 818 9.99 -3.97 29.53
N THR A 819 11.27 -4.16 29.83
CA THR A 819 12.01 -5.38 29.51
C THR A 819 12.14 -6.33 30.70
N HIS A 820 12.11 -5.83 31.95
CA HIS A 820 12.33 -6.65 33.15
C HIS A 820 11.17 -6.56 34.13
N GLN A 821 11.00 -7.62 34.94
CA GLN A 821 9.95 -7.69 35.94
C GLN A 821 10.29 -6.84 37.18
N PRO A 822 9.27 -6.32 37.92
CA PRO A 822 9.50 -5.51 39.12
C PRO A 822 10.39 -6.14 40.21
N PRO A 823 10.32 -7.46 40.49
CA PRO A 823 11.28 -8.16 41.36
C PRO A 823 12.75 -7.93 40.98
N ALA A 824 13.10 -8.15 39.71
CA ALA A 824 14.47 -8.00 39.23
C ALA A 824 14.99 -6.56 39.38
N LEU A 825 14.14 -5.58 39.04
CA LEU A 825 14.45 -4.16 39.20
C LEU A 825 14.68 -3.79 40.68
N ALA A 826 13.83 -4.28 41.58
CA ALA A 826 13.94 -4.05 43.01
C ALA A 826 15.25 -4.64 43.58
N THR A 827 15.54 -5.90 43.24
CA THR A 827 16.76 -6.61 43.64
C THR A 827 18.02 -5.89 43.16
N ALA A 828 18.06 -5.50 41.88
CA ALA A 828 19.20 -4.78 41.31
C ALA A 828 19.42 -3.40 41.97
N ALA A 829 18.35 -2.66 42.25
CA ALA A 829 18.43 -1.37 42.92
C ALA A 829 18.93 -1.48 44.37
N VAL A 830 18.45 -2.49 45.11
CA VAL A 830 18.91 -2.78 46.48
C VAL A 830 20.38 -3.20 46.48
N TYR A 831 20.76 -4.09 45.55
CA TYR A 831 22.14 -4.55 45.40
C TYR A 831 23.11 -3.39 45.11
N LEU A 832 22.76 -2.53 44.14
CA LEU A 832 23.57 -1.37 43.79
C LEU A 832 23.67 -0.37 44.95
N ALA A 833 22.55 -0.06 45.61
CA ALA A 833 22.52 0.86 46.74
C ALA A 833 23.33 0.35 47.94
N ALA A 834 23.30 -0.95 48.24
CA ALA A 834 24.05 -1.54 49.33
C ALA A 834 25.57 -1.45 49.09
N ARG A 835 26.00 -1.68 47.86
CA ARG A 835 27.40 -1.53 47.45
C ARG A 835 27.90 -0.10 47.54
N GLU A 836 27.07 0.87 47.15
CA GLU A 836 27.42 2.30 47.24
C GLU A 836 27.52 2.80 48.68
N LEU A 837 26.65 2.31 49.57
CA LEU A 837 26.61 2.71 50.98
C LEU A 837 27.50 1.86 51.90
N GLY A 838 28.08 0.77 51.39
CA GLY A 838 28.92 -0.14 52.17
C GLY A 838 28.14 -1.02 53.16
N VAL A 839 26.83 -1.19 52.97
CA VAL A 839 25.97 -2.00 53.83
C VAL A 839 26.25 -3.48 53.57
N LYS A 840 26.53 -4.24 54.62
CA LYS A 840 26.76 -5.69 54.52
C LYS A 840 25.44 -6.43 54.42
N LEU A 841 25.13 -6.92 53.22
CA LEU A 841 24.04 -7.87 52.97
C LEU A 841 24.55 -9.33 53.19
N PRO A 842 23.65 -10.33 53.25
CA PRO A 842 24.05 -11.73 53.40
C PRO A 842 25.15 -12.14 52.40
N ALA A 843 26.09 -12.98 52.86
CA ALA A 843 27.27 -13.36 52.08
C ALA A 843 26.96 -14.36 50.95
N GLU A 844 25.83 -15.07 51.05
CA GLU A 844 25.29 -15.92 49.98
C GLU A 844 24.60 -15.07 48.92
N ASP A 845 24.32 -15.67 47.76
CA ASP A 845 23.72 -15.02 46.60
C ASP A 845 22.22 -14.74 46.84
N TRP A 846 21.94 -13.84 47.80
CA TRP A 846 20.60 -13.52 48.32
C TRP A 846 19.60 -13.06 47.25
N TRP A 847 20.09 -12.60 46.09
CA TRP A 847 19.26 -12.22 44.96
C TRP A 847 18.57 -13.43 44.30
N GLU A 848 19.15 -14.64 44.40
CA GLU A 848 18.53 -15.87 43.89
C GLU A 848 17.23 -16.20 44.64
N VAL A 849 17.13 -15.83 45.92
CA VAL A 849 15.91 -16.00 46.73
C VAL A 849 14.77 -15.13 46.21
N PHE A 850 15.08 -14.09 45.44
CA PHE A 850 14.11 -13.21 44.79
C PHE A 850 13.91 -13.54 43.30
N ASP A 851 14.29 -14.76 42.89
CA ASP A 851 14.19 -15.28 41.52
C ASP A 851 14.95 -14.43 40.48
N VAL A 852 16.09 -13.87 40.86
CA VAL A 852 16.97 -13.10 39.96
C VAL A 852 18.28 -13.84 39.79
N ASP A 853 18.67 -14.11 38.54
CA ASP A 853 19.95 -14.75 38.27
C ASP A 853 21.12 -13.74 38.26
N ARG A 854 22.34 -14.26 38.24
CA ARG A 854 23.55 -13.43 38.29
C ARG A 854 23.74 -12.55 37.05
N GLU A 855 23.31 -13.03 35.88
CA GLU A 855 23.50 -12.35 34.61
C GLU A 855 22.52 -11.18 34.46
N GLU A 856 21.24 -11.41 34.73
CA GLU A 856 20.17 -10.41 34.80
C GLU A 856 20.50 -9.33 35.84
N LEU A 857 20.95 -9.73 37.04
CA LEU A 857 21.40 -8.78 38.06
C LEU A 857 22.58 -7.93 37.54
N GLY A 858 23.57 -8.57 36.90
CA GLY A 858 24.73 -7.88 36.34
C GLY A 858 24.33 -6.84 35.29
N PHE A 859 23.46 -7.22 34.37
CA PHE A 859 22.92 -6.33 33.34
C PHE A 859 22.18 -5.14 33.95
N LEU A 860 21.23 -5.40 34.86
CA LEU A 860 20.43 -4.36 35.49
C LEU A 860 21.27 -3.38 36.30
N VAL A 861 22.26 -3.87 37.05
CA VAL A 861 23.18 -3.00 37.81
C VAL A 861 23.95 -2.06 36.89
N VAL A 862 24.42 -2.55 35.74
CA VAL A 862 25.10 -1.71 34.74
C VAL A 862 24.13 -0.68 34.14
N ALA A 863 22.90 -1.10 33.79
CA ALA A 863 21.88 -0.21 33.23
C ALA A 863 21.45 0.90 34.21
N LEU A 864 21.27 0.56 35.49
CA LEU A 864 20.98 1.54 36.55
C LEU A 864 22.11 2.55 36.68
N LYS A 865 23.36 2.08 36.67
CA LYS A 865 24.55 2.93 36.78
C LYS A 865 24.78 3.82 35.54
N SER A 866 24.48 3.32 34.33
CA SER A 866 24.68 4.08 33.09
C SER A 866 23.70 5.24 32.93
N THR A 867 22.55 5.19 33.60
CA THR A 867 21.50 6.22 33.51
C THR A 867 22.02 7.60 33.93
N GLU A 868 22.87 7.67 34.96
CA GLU A 868 23.48 8.94 35.39
C GLU A 868 24.45 9.50 34.34
N GLY A 869 25.26 8.64 33.72
CA GLY A 869 26.19 9.03 32.66
C GLY A 869 25.45 9.59 31.45
N PHE A 870 24.37 8.93 31.04
CA PHE A 870 23.49 9.38 29.95
C PHE A 870 22.82 10.72 30.28
N ALA A 871 22.30 10.89 31.50
CA ALA A 871 21.68 12.15 31.92
C ALA A 871 22.67 13.33 31.88
N ARG A 872 23.94 13.10 32.23
CA ARG A 872 25.00 14.11 32.15
C ARG A 872 25.34 14.45 30.69
N SER A 873 25.48 13.45 29.82
CA SER A 873 25.75 13.71 28.39
C SER A 873 24.62 14.48 27.73
N GLU A 874 23.36 14.16 28.04
CA GLU A 874 22.20 14.90 27.55
C GLU A 874 22.18 16.35 28.05
N TRP A 875 22.56 16.59 29.31
CA TRP A 875 22.65 17.94 29.85
C TRP A 875 23.73 18.79 29.19
N GLU A 876 24.87 18.18 28.85
CA GLU A 876 25.95 18.85 28.11
C GLU A 876 25.54 19.14 26.67
N ARG A 877 24.91 18.16 26.03
CA ARG A 877 24.44 18.23 24.63
C ARG A 877 23.44 19.37 24.40
N TRP A 878 22.48 19.51 25.30
CA TRP A 878 21.41 20.51 25.21
C TRP A 878 21.69 21.74 26.08
N ARG A 879 22.96 22.02 26.39
CA ARG A 879 23.32 23.20 27.17
C ARG A 879 23.02 24.47 26.40
N GLY A 880 22.05 25.25 26.89
CA GLY A 880 21.67 26.55 26.30
C GLY A 880 20.61 26.48 25.21
N LYS A 881 20.07 25.28 24.92
CA LYS A 881 18.98 25.06 23.97
C LYS A 881 17.98 24.03 24.54
N ASP A 882 16.70 24.25 24.29
CA ASP A 882 15.66 23.32 24.74
C ASP A 882 15.58 22.07 23.86
N VAL A 883 15.32 20.91 24.48
CA VAL A 883 15.01 19.67 23.75
C VAL A 883 13.65 19.85 23.05
N PRO A 884 13.51 19.50 21.76
CA PRO A 884 12.27 19.68 21.03
C PRO A 884 11.18 18.70 21.49
N VAL A 885 10.22 19.18 22.27
CA VAL A 885 9.16 18.34 22.88
C VAL A 885 7.80 18.51 22.21
N THR A 886 7.68 19.43 21.25
CA THR A 886 6.50 19.58 20.39
C THR A 886 6.85 19.21 18.94
N VAL A 887 5.83 18.88 18.14
CA VAL A 887 6.04 18.52 16.73
C VAL A 887 6.74 19.64 15.96
N GLU A 888 6.29 20.89 16.17
CA GLU A 888 6.87 22.08 15.54
C GLU A 888 8.36 22.26 15.91
N ASP A 889 8.72 22.03 17.18
CA ASP A 889 10.12 22.11 17.61
C ASP A 889 10.98 20.99 16.99
N VAL A 890 10.42 19.79 16.83
CA VAL A 890 11.11 18.65 16.22
C VAL A 890 11.39 18.94 14.76
N GLU A 891 10.42 19.47 14.02
CA GLU A 891 10.62 19.85 12.62
C GLU A 891 11.66 20.97 12.48
N GLY A 892 11.64 21.98 13.35
CA GLY A 892 12.64 23.04 13.37
C GLY A 892 14.06 22.54 13.70
N GLU A 893 14.19 21.54 14.58
CA GLU A 893 15.48 20.92 14.89
C GLU A 893 16.03 20.11 13.72
N LEU A 894 15.17 19.34 13.03
CA LEU A 894 15.57 18.58 11.85
C LEU A 894 16.06 19.50 10.73
N GLU A 895 15.36 20.62 10.50
CA GLU A 895 15.78 21.62 9.51
C GLU A 895 17.11 22.28 9.88
N ALA A 896 17.30 22.62 11.16
CA ALA A 896 18.56 23.20 11.64
C ALA A 896 19.75 22.23 11.45
N ARG A 897 19.55 20.93 11.67
CA ARG A 897 20.59 19.91 11.44
C ARG A 897 20.92 19.78 9.95
N ARG A 898 19.91 19.75 9.08
CA ARG A 898 20.10 19.74 7.62
C ARG A 898 20.90 20.93 7.11
N LEU A 899 20.66 22.13 7.66
CA LEU A 899 21.42 23.33 7.29
C LEU A 899 22.88 23.29 7.76
N LEU A 900 23.16 22.65 8.91
CA LEU A 900 24.53 22.49 9.41
C LEU A 900 25.32 21.44 8.63
N ASP A 901 24.66 20.40 8.13
CA ASP A 901 25.27 19.35 7.31
C ASP A 901 25.47 19.79 5.84
N GLY A 902 24.77 20.85 5.40
CA GLY A 902 24.86 21.41 4.03
C GLY A 902 25.96 22.46 3.80
N ASP A 903 26.66 22.91 4.85
CA ASP A 903 27.76 23.89 4.80
C ASP A 903 29.17 23.23 4.89
N GLY A 904 29.24 21.90 4.70
CA GLY A 904 30.46 21.07 4.83
C GLY A 904 31.13 20.68 3.52
#